data_AF-A0A0M7LN65-F1
#
_entry.id   AF-A0A0M7LN65-F1
#
_cell.length_a   1.000
_cell.length_b   1.000
_cell.length_c   1.000
_cell.angle_alpha   90.00
_cell.angle_beta   90.00
_cell.angle_gamma   90.00
#
_symmetry.space_group_name_H-M   'P 1'
#
loop_
_entity.id
_entity.type
_entity.pdbx_description
1 polymer ?
#
loop_
_entity_poly.entity_id
_entity_poly.type
_entity_poly.pdbx_seq_one_letter_code
_entity_poly.pdbx_strand_id
1 'polypeptide(L)'
;MAGKAQAQQADNRVSLNFVDTDIPAVLRALSLFTKRNFLVDPRVKGKLTLVSDRPVDSAQALSMLTGALRLQGFAIVDVDGVTRVVPEADAKLQGSAVVGDPRPAPAAGGAGKAPVPVADFARGRSGNSGEMLTRVFPLKYENAANLVPVLRPMVPPNNPINAYPGNNTLVVTDYADNLDRIAAVIARIDVPSSIDTDVVPVRSGIASDIAILASQLLDTQSSDPTQRIAVVADPRSNSVLIRAGSPARTRLARDLITKLDAQQNRAGNLHVVYMRNAQATRIAEVLGGLLTGQANSAPGAGPTAGTGSPLGQGGGSRPPQASASNGNTGLGMSSNAANSSGNAKGGLSGDQDRIARDDSGNQAVSYSAGGATIQADPATNSLIIAAPEPLYRSLREVIDQLDQRRAQVLVESLIVEVSEQAAAEFGIQWMTGAGNINGGGTSFIGGTNLGGSGLSGKGPTSIDALGGGLSLGVVKGTVDVLGNKVINLGVLARAMQNSGEANILSTPNLLTLDNQSASILVGKTVPFVTGQYVTNGGNNNNPFQTIQREDVGLKLNIRPQISEGGAVKLDIYQEVSSIDESSSSATTGIVTNKRAIDTSVLIDDGQIIVLGGLLEENVTLTSNNVPGLSSIPVLGSLFKYDSRKRTKTNLMVFLRPYVVRDARQSASVTMDRYDYMRRAQGNAQPGDHWLLPNMQAPMLPPSGSAPSVSNNAYDMRPDQLAETMRRPPPTTVESFAVRQYPAARQTSDPAQPIRASLPLGVSVARDPSSLYGETESASATLQFASVKTRAEADRIAQRVQASGLQAYVQTGPGGMGYVVRSQVSKDPGTISTATALLKELGFKGELVSHL
;
A
#
# COMPACT_ATOMS: atom_id res chain seq x y z
N MET A 1 11.06 -104.41 10.13
CA MET A 1 11.55 -105.00 11.39
C MET A 1 13.03 -104.62 11.55
N ALA A 2 13.37 -103.81 12.55
CA ALA A 2 14.72 -103.68 13.11
C ALA A 2 14.59 -102.91 14.43
N GLY A 3 14.85 -103.59 15.54
CA GLY A 3 14.61 -103.10 16.89
C GLY A 3 15.60 -102.01 17.32
N LYS A 4 15.12 -101.08 18.16
CA LYS A 4 15.96 -100.22 18.98
C LYS A 4 15.67 -100.49 20.44
N ALA A 5 16.76 -100.78 21.15
CA ALA A 5 16.83 -101.15 22.55
C ALA A 5 16.15 -100.11 23.44
N GLN A 6 15.18 -100.55 24.24
CA GLN A 6 14.75 -99.87 25.45
C GLN A 6 15.74 -100.26 26.55
N ALA A 7 16.65 -99.35 26.88
CA ALA A 7 17.45 -99.46 28.11
C ALA A 7 16.56 -99.03 29.29
N GLN A 8 16.34 -99.95 30.23
CA GLN A 8 15.71 -99.68 31.52
C GLN A 8 16.50 -98.59 32.25
N GLN A 9 15.92 -97.38 32.35
CA GLN A 9 16.28 -96.44 33.41
C GLN A 9 15.68 -96.97 34.70
N ALA A 10 16.54 -97.48 35.57
CA ALA A 10 16.19 -97.80 36.95
C ALA A 10 15.56 -96.56 37.62
N ASP A 11 14.45 -96.78 38.32
CA ASP A 11 13.70 -95.78 39.07
C ASP A 11 14.58 -95.21 40.20
N ASN A 12 15.35 -94.17 39.89
CA ASN A 12 16.34 -93.58 40.78
C ASN A 12 15.68 -92.49 41.66
N ARG A 13 14.61 -92.87 42.35
CA ARG A 13 13.83 -91.98 43.22
C ARG A 13 14.09 -92.31 44.68
N VAL A 14 14.39 -91.30 45.49
CA VAL A 14 14.70 -91.45 46.92
C VAL A 14 13.87 -90.45 47.73
N SER A 15 13.42 -90.86 48.91
CA SER A 15 12.83 -89.93 49.88
C SER A 15 13.96 -89.26 50.68
N LEU A 16 13.96 -87.93 50.70
CA LEU A 16 14.88 -87.11 51.46
C LEU A 16 14.27 -86.84 52.84
N ASN A 17 14.99 -87.19 53.91
CA ASN A 17 14.60 -86.86 55.28
C ASN A 17 15.82 -86.41 56.07
N PHE A 18 16.18 -85.15 55.92
CA PHE A 18 17.24 -84.49 56.69
C PHE A 18 16.57 -83.46 57.59
N VAL A 19 16.67 -83.64 58.91
CA VAL A 19 16.14 -82.69 59.90
C VAL A 19 17.32 -82.17 60.69
N ASP A 20 17.52 -80.84 60.71
CA ASP A 20 18.61 -80.17 61.43
C ASP A 20 20.00 -80.78 61.19
N THR A 21 20.25 -81.22 59.95
CA THR A 21 21.49 -81.90 59.57
C THR A 21 22.53 -80.90 59.07
N ASP A 22 23.81 -81.08 59.40
CA ASP A 22 24.88 -80.19 58.93
C ASP A 22 24.95 -80.14 57.40
N ILE A 23 25.05 -78.95 56.81
CA ILE A 23 25.10 -78.75 55.35
C ILE A 23 26.13 -79.65 54.65
N PRO A 24 27.39 -79.80 55.12
CA PRO A 24 28.36 -80.69 54.49
C PRO A 24 27.95 -82.17 54.50
N ALA A 25 27.18 -82.61 55.51
CA ALA A 25 26.68 -83.97 55.60
C ALA A 25 25.55 -84.23 54.59
N VAL A 26 24.64 -83.26 54.42
CA VAL A 26 23.59 -83.30 53.40
C VAL A 26 24.18 -83.27 51.99
N LEU A 27 25.19 -82.42 51.75
CA LEU A 27 25.88 -82.33 50.46
C LEU A 27 26.61 -83.61 50.09
N ARG A 28 27.22 -84.31 51.06
CA ARG A 28 27.88 -85.61 50.84
C ARG A 28 26.89 -86.74 50.56
N ALA A 29 25.71 -86.72 51.21
CA ALA A 29 24.65 -87.68 50.92
C ALA A 29 24.07 -87.47 49.52
N LEU A 30 23.84 -86.20 49.16
CA LEU A 30 23.33 -85.85 47.84
C LEU A 30 24.39 -85.99 46.74
N SER A 31 25.69 -85.80 47.01
CA SER A 31 26.76 -86.01 46.02
C SER A 31 26.77 -87.44 45.47
N LEU A 32 26.53 -88.41 46.35
CA LEU A 32 26.44 -89.84 45.98
C LEU A 32 25.19 -90.12 45.15
N PHE A 33 24.06 -89.48 45.49
CA PHE A 33 22.79 -89.67 44.80
C PHE A 33 22.77 -88.98 43.42
N THR A 34 23.25 -87.75 43.33
CA THR A 34 23.26 -86.95 42.09
C THR A 34 24.47 -87.24 41.20
N LYS A 35 25.43 -88.06 41.66
CA LYS A 35 26.72 -88.31 40.99
C LYS A 35 27.48 -87.03 40.63
N ARG A 36 27.37 -86.00 41.48
CA ARG A 36 28.02 -84.70 41.29
C ARG A 36 28.99 -84.44 42.43
N ASN A 37 30.16 -83.92 42.09
CA ASN A 37 31.15 -83.52 43.09
C ASN A 37 30.83 -82.11 43.58
N PHE A 38 30.57 -81.98 44.87
CA PHE A 38 30.38 -80.68 45.52
C PHE A 38 31.69 -80.24 46.21
N LEU A 39 32.16 -79.05 45.88
CA LEU A 39 33.26 -78.38 46.58
C LEU A 39 32.67 -77.31 47.50
N VAL A 40 32.84 -77.45 48.81
CA VAL A 40 32.22 -76.59 49.82
C VAL A 40 33.24 -75.60 50.36
N ASP A 41 32.94 -74.30 50.33
CA ASP A 41 33.78 -73.29 50.99
C ASP A 41 33.70 -73.48 52.54
N PRO A 42 34.82 -73.39 53.28
CA PRO A 42 34.84 -73.48 54.74
C PRO A 42 33.88 -72.52 55.49
N ARG A 43 33.42 -71.47 54.82
CA ARG A 43 32.45 -70.48 55.34
C ARG A 43 31.00 -70.98 55.30
N VAL A 44 30.71 -72.08 54.59
CA VAL A 44 29.37 -72.68 54.54
C VAL A 44 29.13 -73.53 55.78
N LYS A 45 28.70 -72.89 56.86
CA LYS A 45 28.33 -73.53 58.14
C LYS A 45 26.86 -73.27 58.45
N GLY A 46 26.14 -74.33 58.81
CA GLY A 46 24.72 -74.25 59.14
C GLY A 46 24.08 -75.63 59.17
N LYS A 47 22.86 -75.68 59.72
CA LYS A 47 22.00 -76.86 59.74
C LYS A 47 20.89 -76.69 58.71
N LEU A 48 20.62 -77.70 57.91
CA LEU A 48 19.61 -77.70 56.86
C LEU A 48 18.52 -78.73 57.18
N THR A 49 17.27 -78.35 56.91
CA THR A 49 16.13 -79.27 56.97
C THR A 49 15.56 -79.44 55.57
N LEU A 50 15.54 -80.69 55.08
CA LEU A 50 15.11 -81.09 53.76
C LEU A 50 14.25 -82.37 53.89
N VAL A 51 12.94 -82.22 53.80
CA VAL A 51 11.97 -83.32 53.97
C VAL A 51 11.13 -83.44 52.71
N SER A 52 11.00 -84.66 52.18
CA SER A 52 10.13 -84.98 51.05
C SER A 52 9.28 -86.23 51.34
N ASP A 53 7.97 -86.04 51.48
CA ASP A 53 7.01 -87.14 51.71
C ASP A 53 6.78 -88.02 50.46
N ARG A 54 7.18 -87.53 49.28
CA ARG A 54 7.13 -88.26 48.02
C ARG A 54 8.55 -88.57 47.54
N PRO A 55 8.80 -89.73 46.91
CA PRO A 55 10.09 -90.03 46.30
C PRO A 55 10.44 -88.98 45.24
N VAL A 56 11.61 -88.33 45.38
CA VAL A 56 12.10 -87.31 44.45
C VAL A 56 13.18 -87.87 43.55
N ASP A 57 13.20 -87.43 42.31
CA ASP A 57 14.29 -87.71 41.36
C ASP A 57 15.50 -86.83 41.67
N SER A 58 16.68 -87.26 41.23
CA SER A 58 17.97 -86.54 41.29
C SER A 58 17.89 -85.04 40.95
N ALA A 59 17.15 -84.66 39.92
CA ALA A 59 16.97 -83.25 39.54
C ALA A 59 16.10 -82.47 40.53
N GLN A 60 15.06 -83.11 41.09
CA GLN A 60 14.18 -82.50 42.09
C GLN A 60 14.88 -82.40 43.45
N ALA A 61 15.67 -83.41 43.82
CA ALA A 61 16.50 -83.38 45.01
C ALA A 61 17.51 -82.22 44.95
N LEU A 62 18.11 -81.98 43.77
CA LEU A 62 19.02 -80.86 43.55
C LEU A 62 18.30 -79.51 43.63
N SER A 63 17.11 -79.36 43.06
CA SER A 63 16.37 -78.08 43.15
C SER A 63 15.89 -77.78 44.57
N MET A 64 15.48 -78.80 45.34
CA MET A 64 15.15 -78.66 46.75
C MET A 64 16.38 -78.28 47.59
N LEU A 65 17.53 -78.90 47.33
CA LEU A 65 18.80 -78.53 47.96
C LEU A 65 19.18 -77.09 47.64
N THR A 66 19.13 -76.67 46.37
CA THR A 66 19.48 -75.31 45.98
C THR A 66 18.51 -74.28 46.58
N GLY A 67 17.22 -74.59 46.63
CA GLY A 67 16.21 -73.77 47.30
C GLY A 67 16.47 -73.62 48.80
N ALA A 68 16.85 -74.72 49.46
CA ALA A 68 17.15 -74.71 50.89
C ALA A 68 18.48 -74.00 51.22
N LEU A 69 19.51 -74.14 50.38
CA LEU A 69 20.77 -73.38 50.48
C LEU A 69 20.55 -71.88 50.26
N ARG A 70 19.67 -71.53 49.31
CA ARG A 70 19.29 -70.13 49.04
C ARG A 70 18.63 -69.47 50.26
N LEU A 71 17.77 -70.19 50.99
CA LEU A 71 17.17 -69.67 52.23
C LEU A 71 18.20 -69.33 53.31
N GLN A 72 19.39 -69.94 53.24
CA GLN A 72 20.50 -69.74 54.17
C GLN A 72 21.59 -68.80 53.63
N GLY A 73 21.38 -68.16 52.48
CA GLY A 73 22.32 -67.21 51.89
C GLY A 73 23.54 -67.88 51.22
N PHE A 74 23.43 -69.16 50.86
CA PHE A 74 24.43 -69.88 50.09
C PHE A 74 23.92 -70.12 48.67
N ALA A 75 24.84 -70.09 47.72
CA ALA A 75 24.54 -70.32 46.31
C ALA A 75 25.44 -71.42 45.74
N ILE A 76 24.89 -72.14 44.77
CA ILE A 76 25.61 -73.14 44.00
C ILE A 76 26.07 -72.50 42.69
N VAL A 77 27.35 -72.66 42.37
CA VAL A 77 27.94 -72.23 41.10
C VAL A 77 28.70 -73.39 40.49
N ASP A 78 28.44 -73.70 39.21
CA ASP A 78 29.19 -74.70 38.47
C ASP A 78 30.35 -74.02 37.72
N VAL A 79 31.59 -74.44 37.99
CA VAL A 79 32.79 -73.92 37.33
C VAL A 79 33.65 -75.10 36.91
N ASP A 80 33.88 -75.24 35.60
CA ASP A 80 34.73 -76.27 34.99
C ASP A 80 34.36 -77.71 35.39
N GLY A 81 33.05 -78.00 35.50
CA GLY A 81 32.53 -79.33 35.82
C GLY A 81 32.61 -79.71 37.31
N VAL A 82 32.94 -78.74 38.18
CA VAL A 82 32.90 -78.89 39.63
C VAL A 82 31.87 -77.93 40.21
N THR A 83 30.88 -78.50 40.90
CA THR A 83 29.82 -77.74 41.53
C THR A 83 30.31 -77.18 42.87
N ARG A 84 30.47 -75.87 42.98
CA ARG A 84 30.95 -75.18 44.19
C ARG A 84 29.78 -74.62 44.98
N VAL A 85 29.83 -74.75 46.31
CA VAL A 85 28.88 -74.12 47.23
C VAL A 85 29.61 -72.98 47.94
N VAL A 86 29.19 -71.76 47.68
CA VAL A 86 29.82 -70.52 48.16
C VAL A 86 28.78 -69.59 48.78
N PRO A 87 29.16 -68.65 49.66
CA PRO A 87 28.29 -67.56 50.07
C PRO A 87 27.75 -66.78 48.87
N GLU A 88 26.50 -66.31 48.93
CA GLU A 88 25.82 -65.61 47.82
C GLU A 88 26.60 -64.38 47.31
N ALA A 89 27.32 -63.69 48.20
CA ALA A 89 28.16 -62.55 47.83
C ALA A 89 29.32 -62.94 46.90
N ASP A 90 29.94 -64.10 47.14
CA ASP A 90 31.09 -64.60 46.37
C ASP A 90 30.62 -65.29 45.07
N ALA A 91 29.40 -65.85 45.05
CA ALA A 91 28.78 -66.43 43.86
C ALA A 91 28.68 -65.44 42.69
N LYS A 92 28.53 -64.14 42.97
CA LYS A 92 28.45 -63.06 41.98
C LYS A 92 29.76 -62.86 41.21
N LEU A 93 30.89 -63.19 41.83
CA LEU A 93 32.22 -63.05 41.24
C LEU A 93 32.69 -64.33 40.54
N GLN A 94 32.15 -65.48 40.94
CA GLN A 94 32.54 -66.81 40.45
C GLN A 94 31.56 -67.42 39.44
N GLY A 95 30.37 -66.81 39.26
CA GLY A 95 29.34 -67.23 38.31
C GLY A 95 29.84 -67.26 36.87
N SER A 96 30.13 -68.46 36.36
CA SER A 96 30.65 -68.68 35.00
C SER A 96 29.53 -69.11 34.04
N ALA A 97 28.74 -68.14 33.58
CA ALA A 97 28.07 -68.17 32.28
C ALA A 97 27.33 -66.84 32.04
N VAL A 98 27.86 -66.00 31.15
CA VAL A 98 27.06 -64.93 30.54
C VAL A 98 26.19 -65.58 29.48
N VAL A 99 24.93 -65.84 29.81
CA VAL A 99 23.96 -66.35 28.83
C VAL A 99 23.46 -65.17 28.04
N GLY A 100 24.01 -65.00 26.84
CA GLY A 100 23.67 -63.89 25.97
C GLY A 100 24.70 -63.55 24.91
N ASP A 101 25.70 -64.39 24.64
CA ASP A 101 26.57 -64.18 23.48
C ASP A 101 25.70 -64.23 22.21
N PRO A 102 25.58 -63.13 21.42
CA PRO A 102 24.87 -63.14 20.15
C PRO A 102 25.63 -63.91 19.07
N ARG A 103 26.83 -64.45 19.37
CA ARG A 103 27.60 -65.20 18.38
C ARG A 103 26.91 -66.53 18.09
N PRO A 104 26.49 -66.77 16.83
CA PRO A 104 26.04 -68.09 16.44
C PRO A 104 27.19 -69.08 16.64
N ALA A 105 26.91 -70.23 17.27
CA ALA A 105 27.85 -71.33 17.25
C ALA A 105 28.25 -71.63 15.79
N PRO A 106 29.53 -71.91 15.48
CA PRO A 106 29.91 -72.31 14.13
C PRO A 106 29.39 -73.73 13.88
N ALA A 107 28.16 -73.83 13.37
CA ALA A 107 27.65 -75.04 12.75
C ALA A 107 27.94 -74.96 11.25
N ALA A 108 28.71 -75.92 10.76
CA ALA A 108 29.05 -76.08 9.37
C ALA A 108 27.79 -76.10 8.48
N GLY A 109 27.77 -75.25 7.46
CA GLY A 109 26.95 -75.40 6.26
C GLY A 109 25.58 -74.70 6.25
N GLY A 110 25.50 -73.60 5.49
CA GLY A 110 24.36 -73.30 4.62
C GLY A 110 23.21 -72.43 5.14
N ALA A 111 23.05 -71.27 4.48
CA ALA A 111 21.86 -70.43 4.32
C ALA A 111 21.28 -69.70 5.56
N GLY A 112 21.27 -68.37 5.46
CA GLY A 112 20.84 -67.43 6.49
C GLY A 112 19.42 -67.66 7.02
N LYS A 113 19.31 -67.66 8.35
CA LYS A 113 18.05 -67.48 9.07
C LYS A 113 18.08 -66.17 9.85
N ALA A 114 16.91 -65.53 9.87
CA ALA A 114 16.60 -64.24 10.48
C ALA A 114 17.05 -64.11 11.95
N PRO A 115 17.11 -62.88 12.51
CA PRO A 115 17.39 -62.66 13.93
C PRO A 115 16.37 -63.44 14.77
N VAL A 116 16.88 -64.28 15.65
CA VAL A 116 16.10 -65.16 16.51
C VAL A 116 15.24 -64.29 17.46
N PRO A 117 13.91 -64.48 17.56
CA PRO A 117 13.05 -63.74 18.49
C PRO A 117 13.38 -64.07 19.95
N VAL A 118 13.18 -63.12 20.87
CA VAL A 118 13.45 -63.28 22.33
C VAL A 118 12.82 -64.55 22.94
N ALA A 119 11.72 -65.05 22.35
CA ALA A 119 11.05 -66.28 22.76
C ALA A 119 11.86 -67.57 22.47
N ASP A 120 12.75 -67.55 21.48
CA ASP A 120 13.60 -68.71 21.14
C ASP A 120 14.89 -68.75 21.99
N PHE A 121 15.20 -67.68 22.74
CA PHE A 121 16.25 -67.71 23.77
C PHE A 121 15.82 -68.47 25.04
N ALA A 122 14.53 -68.81 25.16
CA ALA A 122 14.00 -69.61 26.27
C ALA A 122 14.37 -71.12 26.18
N ARG A 123 15.03 -71.56 25.10
CA ARG A 123 15.50 -72.95 24.93
C ARG A 123 17.02 -73.03 24.74
N GLY A 124 17.77 -72.25 25.51
CA GLY A 124 19.16 -72.59 25.81
C GLY A 124 19.18 -73.71 26.86
N ARG A 125 19.75 -74.87 26.52
CA ARG A 125 20.15 -76.01 27.38
C ARG A 125 19.63 -75.90 28.83
N SER A 126 18.55 -76.63 29.15
CA SER A 126 17.99 -76.85 30.51
C SER A 126 19.02 -76.57 31.61
N GLY A 127 19.12 -75.31 32.01
CA GLY A 127 19.94 -74.89 33.14
C GLY A 127 19.19 -75.33 34.38
N ASN A 128 19.88 -75.98 35.30
CA ASN A 128 19.26 -76.40 36.54
C ASN A 128 18.73 -75.15 37.27
N SER A 129 17.52 -75.26 37.83
CA SER A 129 16.68 -74.16 38.36
C SER A 129 17.19 -73.53 39.67
N GLY A 130 18.48 -73.21 39.73
CA GLY A 130 19.11 -72.70 40.95
C GLY A 130 20.50 -72.09 40.78
N GLU A 131 21.03 -72.02 39.56
CA GLU A 131 22.30 -71.37 39.28
C GLU A 131 22.13 -69.85 39.16
N MET A 132 23.13 -69.10 39.63
CA MET A 132 23.22 -67.66 39.39
C MET A 132 23.86 -67.39 38.03
N LEU A 133 23.18 -66.58 37.22
CA LEU A 133 23.59 -66.25 35.86
C LEU A 133 23.54 -64.73 35.65
N THR A 134 24.37 -64.25 34.74
CA THR A 134 24.31 -62.87 34.24
C THR A 134 23.74 -62.88 32.84
N ARG A 135 22.61 -62.21 32.61
CA ARG A 135 21.93 -62.13 31.31
C ARG A 135 21.86 -60.68 30.83
N VAL A 136 22.13 -60.48 29.54
CA VAL A 136 22.01 -59.19 28.86
C VAL A 136 20.72 -59.17 28.03
N PHE A 137 19.84 -58.21 28.29
CA PHE A 137 18.58 -57.99 27.58
C PHE A 137 18.69 -56.77 26.66
N PRO A 138 18.72 -56.94 25.33
CA PRO A 138 18.60 -55.82 24.40
C PRO A 138 17.14 -55.39 24.25
N LEU A 139 16.86 -54.09 24.40
CA LEU A 139 15.53 -53.48 24.29
C LEU A 139 15.38 -52.73 22.97
N LYS A 140 14.21 -52.79 22.34
CA LYS A 140 13.99 -52.22 20.99
C LYS A 140 13.20 -50.92 20.99
N TYR A 141 12.21 -50.79 21.85
CA TYR A 141 11.22 -49.72 21.82
C TYR A 141 11.29 -48.85 23.08
N GLU A 142 11.49 -49.48 24.24
CA GLU A 142 11.59 -48.77 25.52
C GLU A 142 13.03 -48.48 25.94
N ASN A 143 13.21 -47.42 26.73
CA ASN A 143 14.54 -47.05 27.23
C ASN A 143 14.95 -47.95 28.42
N ALA A 144 16.17 -48.50 28.38
CA ALA A 144 16.71 -49.35 29.44
C ALA A 144 16.69 -48.69 30.83
N ALA A 145 16.91 -47.38 30.92
CA ALA A 145 16.86 -46.65 32.19
C ALA A 145 15.44 -46.60 32.79
N ASN A 146 14.41 -46.53 31.94
CA ASN A 146 13.02 -46.45 32.37
C ASN A 146 12.50 -47.78 32.94
N LEU A 147 13.11 -48.91 32.54
CA LEU A 147 12.72 -50.23 33.04
C LEU A 147 13.34 -50.59 34.39
N VAL A 148 14.44 -49.94 34.81
CA VAL A 148 15.11 -50.26 36.09
C VAL A 148 14.16 -50.11 37.28
N PRO A 149 13.40 -49.01 37.46
CA PRO A 149 12.47 -48.86 38.58
C PRO A 149 11.35 -49.90 38.58
N VAL A 150 10.90 -50.33 37.39
CA VAL A 150 9.83 -51.32 37.23
C VAL A 150 10.31 -52.73 37.57
N LEU A 151 11.58 -53.05 37.24
CA LEU A 151 12.16 -54.37 37.46
C LEU A 151 12.85 -54.51 38.83
N ARG A 152 13.19 -53.40 39.51
CA ARG A 152 13.87 -53.41 40.81
C ARG A 152 13.13 -54.21 41.90
N PRO A 153 11.78 -54.17 42.03
CA PRO A 153 11.06 -55.00 43.00
C PRO A 153 11.16 -56.51 42.75
N MET A 154 11.47 -56.93 41.52
CA MET A 154 11.58 -58.34 41.14
C MET A 154 12.99 -58.91 41.34
N VAL A 155 13.99 -58.06 41.60
CA VAL A 155 15.39 -58.45 41.82
C VAL A 155 15.70 -58.27 43.31
N PRO A 156 16.29 -59.26 44.00
CA PRO A 156 16.72 -59.11 45.40
C PRO A 156 17.61 -57.85 45.58
N PRO A 157 17.52 -57.13 46.71
CA PRO A 157 18.27 -55.88 46.90
C PRO A 157 19.78 -56.05 46.77
N ASN A 158 20.28 -57.25 47.07
CA ASN A 158 21.68 -57.61 47.01
C ASN A 158 22.19 -57.83 45.57
N ASN A 159 21.31 -57.98 44.57
CA ASN A 159 21.69 -58.31 43.20
C ASN A 159 21.73 -57.05 42.31
N PRO A 160 22.80 -56.87 41.50
CA PRO A 160 22.95 -55.70 40.64
C PRO A 160 22.07 -55.80 39.39
N ILE A 161 21.45 -54.67 39.04
CA ILE A 161 20.75 -54.43 37.78
C ILE A 161 21.30 -53.14 37.17
N ASN A 162 21.94 -53.25 36.01
CA ASN A 162 22.58 -52.12 35.34
C ASN A 162 21.94 -51.91 33.97
N ALA A 163 21.45 -50.70 33.74
CA ALA A 163 21.01 -50.27 32.43
C ALA A 163 22.13 -49.50 31.73
N TYR A 164 22.34 -49.80 30.46
CA TYR A 164 23.21 -49.04 29.57
C TYR A 164 22.34 -48.35 28.52
N PRO A 165 22.02 -47.06 28.70
CA PRO A 165 21.14 -46.33 27.77
C PRO A 165 21.73 -46.19 26.37
N GLY A 166 23.06 -46.18 26.24
CA GLY A 166 23.74 -45.94 24.96
C GLY A 166 23.54 -47.03 23.91
N ASN A 167 23.49 -48.30 24.32
CA ASN A 167 23.15 -49.43 23.45
C ASN A 167 21.79 -50.05 23.78
N ASN A 168 21.01 -49.37 24.64
CA ASN A 168 19.71 -49.79 25.13
C ASN A 168 19.68 -51.25 25.64
N THR A 169 20.68 -51.63 26.42
CA THR A 169 20.78 -52.98 27.03
C THR A 169 20.62 -52.93 28.53
N LEU A 170 20.01 -53.97 29.09
CA LEU A 170 19.86 -54.18 30.52
C LEU A 170 20.62 -55.44 30.94
N VAL A 171 21.59 -55.30 31.84
CA VAL A 171 22.37 -56.41 32.39
C VAL A 171 21.82 -56.74 33.77
N VAL A 172 21.33 -57.97 33.94
CA VAL A 172 20.74 -58.47 35.18
C VAL A 172 21.50 -59.71 35.64
N THR A 173 21.93 -59.72 36.90
CA THR A 173 22.56 -60.89 37.53
C THR A 173 21.61 -61.45 38.57
N ASP A 174 21.08 -62.66 38.34
CA ASP A 174 20.16 -63.32 39.27
C ASP A 174 20.07 -64.82 39.01
N TYR A 175 19.26 -65.53 39.79
CA TYR A 175 18.94 -66.93 39.58
C TYR A 175 18.23 -67.16 38.24
N ALA A 176 18.55 -68.27 37.58
CA ALA A 176 18.00 -68.66 36.27
C ALA A 176 16.47 -68.51 36.18
N ASP A 177 15.72 -69.05 37.16
CA ASP A 177 14.25 -68.97 37.18
C ASP A 177 13.73 -67.53 37.26
N ASN A 178 14.46 -66.64 37.93
CA ASN A 178 14.05 -65.25 38.07
C ASN A 178 14.35 -64.45 36.80
N LEU A 179 15.46 -64.77 36.12
CA LEU A 179 15.79 -64.16 34.83
C LEU A 179 14.75 -64.49 33.75
N ASP A 180 14.13 -65.68 33.79
CA ASP A 180 13.06 -66.05 32.87
C ASP A 180 11.75 -65.28 33.16
N ARG A 181 11.45 -65.03 34.44
CA ARG A 181 10.33 -64.14 34.83
C ARG A 181 10.57 -62.70 34.37
N ILE A 182 11.79 -62.18 34.57
CA ILE A 182 12.18 -60.83 34.13
C ILE A 182 12.10 -60.72 32.61
N ALA A 183 12.55 -61.75 31.87
CA ALA A 183 12.45 -61.81 30.42
C ALA A 183 11.00 -61.72 29.94
N ALA A 184 10.08 -62.44 30.58
CA ALA A 184 8.66 -62.42 30.24
C ALA A 184 8.01 -61.04 30.50
N VAL A 185 8.44 -60.32 31.54
CA VAL A 185 7.97 -58.96 31.83
C VAL A 185 8.50 -57.97 30.80
N ILE A 186 9.80 -58.02 30.50
CA ILE A 186 10.42 -57.18 29.48
C ILE A 186 9.72 -57.37 28.12
N ALA A 187 9.46 -58.61 27.71
CA ALA A 187 8.80 -58.90 26.43
C ALA A 187 7.37 -58.35 26.31
N ARG A 188 6.69 -58.07 27.43
CA ARG A 188 5.35 -57.46 27.45
C ARG A 188 5.38 -55.94 27.48
N ILE A 189 6.46 -55.34 28.00
CA ILE A 189 6.60 -53.89 28.15
C ILE A 189 7.32 -53.27 26.94
N ASP A 190 8.30 -53.99 26.35
CA ASP A 190 9.03 -53.57 25.14
C ASP A 190 8.17 -53.76 23.88
N VAL A 191 7.04 -53.05 23.82
CA VAL A 191 6.12 -52.98 22.68
C VAL A 191 6.30 -51.64 21.96
N PRO A 192 6.05 -51.57 20.63
CA PRO A 192 6.19 -50.31 19.89
C PRO A 192 5.25 -49.24 20.43
N SER A 193 5.79 -48.12 20.90
CA SER A 193 5.02 -46.93 21.25
C SER A 193 4.31 -46.40 20.00
N SER A 194 2.98 -46.29 20.02
CA SER A 194 2.19 -45.81 18.88
C SER A 194 2.39 -44.30 18.69
N ILE A 195 3.33 -43.90 17.85
CA ILE A 195 3.40 -42.53 17.36
C ILE A 195 2.35 -42.40 16.26
N ASP A 196 1.34 -41.57 16.51
CA ASP A 196 0.28 -41.27 15.56
C ASP A 196 0.51 -39.88 14.94
N THR A 197 0.37 -39.80 13.62
CA THR A 197 0.59 -38.57 12.86
C THR A 197 -0.57 -38.32 11.92
N ASP A 198 -0.99 -37.07 11.84
CA ASP A 198 -2.15 -36.66 11.04
C ASP A 198 -1.93 -35.30 10.38
N VAL A 199 -2.61 -35.09 9.25
CA VAL A 199 -2.51 -33.86 8.44
C VAL A 199 -3.89 -33.27 8.29
N VAL A 200 -4.08 -32.07 8.84
CA VAL A 200 -5.37 -31.36 8.80
C VAL A 200 -5.26 -30.19 7.83
N PRO A 201 -5.92 -30.22 6.66
CA PRO A 201 -5.95 -29.09 5.75
C PRO A 201 -6.79 -27.96 6.33
N VAL A 202 -6.29 -26.73 6.25
CA VAL A 202 -6.96 -25.51 6.73
C VAL A 202 -7.63 -24.81 5.54
N ARG A 203 -8.92 -24.50 5.65
CA ARG A 203 -9.74 -23.94 4.55
C ARG A 203 -9.94 -22.43 4.64
N SER A 204 -10.13 -21.91 5.84
CA SER A 204 -10.54 -20.52 6.09
C SER A 204 -9.42 -19.70 6.73
N GLY A 205 -8.63 -20.33 7.61
CA GLY A 205 -7.50 -19.70 8.28
C GLY A 205 -6.15 -19.89 7.58
N ILE A 206 -5.12 -19.28 8.16
CA ILE A 206 -3.72 -19.49 7.78
C ILE A 206 -3.14 -20.55 8.71
N ALA A 207 -2.56 -21.61 8.13
CA ALA A 207 -2.03 -22.73 8.90
C ALA A 207 -0.95 -22.34 9.91
N SER A 208 -0.10 -21.34 9.60
CA SER A 208 0.92 -20.83 10.53
C SER A 208 0.33 -20.29 11.82
N ASP A 209 -0.76 -19.54 11.71
CA ASP A 209 -1.37 -18.83 12.83
C ASP A 209 -2.16 -19.80 13.69
N ILE A 210 -2.89 -20.71 13.04
CA ILE A 210 -3.63 -21.78 13.72
C ILE A 210 -2.67 -22.73 14.42
N ALA A 211 -1.51 -23.06 13.85
CA ALA A 211 -0.55 -23.94 14.51
C ALA A 211 0.04 -23.32 15.78
N ILE A 212 0.35 -22.02 15.78
CA ILE A 212 0.84 -21.31 16.97
C ILE A 212 -0.24 -21.31 18.06
N LEU A 213 -1.47 -20.93 17.72
CA LEU A 213 -2.56 -20.88 18.69
C LEU A 213 -2.95 -22.28 19.19
N ALA A 214 -3.00 -23.28 18.31
CA ALA A 214 -3.28 -24.66 18.68
C ALA A 214 -2.18 -25.26 19.54
N SER A 215 -0.88 -25.00 19.26
CA SER A 215 0.22 -25.46 20.10
C SER A 215 0.17 -24.85 21.51
N GLN A 216 -0.15 -23.55 21.63
CA GLN A 216 -0.33 -22.89 22.93
C GLN A 216 -1.49 -23.49 23.73
N LEU A 217 -2.60 -23.84 23.06
CA LEU A 217 -3.76 -24.43 23.72
C LEU A 217 -3.59 -25.93 24.03
N LEU A 218 -2.73 -26.65 23.29
CA LEU A 218 -2.45 -28.08 23.50
C LEU A 218 -1.25 -28.35 24.39
N ASP A 219 -0.44 -27.34 24.70
CA ASP A 219 0.73 -27.50 25.57
C ASP A 219 0.28 -27.74 27.01
N THR A 220 0.24 -29.02 27.39
CA THR A 220 0.02 -29.42 28.78
C THR A 220 1.36 -29.34 29.52
N GLN A 221 1.38 -28.71 30.69
CA GLN A 221 2.55 -28.56 31.60
C GLN A 221 3.13 -29.91 32.14
N SER A 222 2.80 -31.05 31.54
CA SER A 222 3.33 -32.36 31.88
C SER A 222 4.78 -32.50 31.38
N SER A 223 5.66 -32.95 32.27
CA SER A 223 7.08 -33.18 32.00
C SER A 223 7.36 -34.43 31.16
N ASP A 224 6.33 -35.22 30.84
CA ASP A 224 6.46 -36.46 30.08
C ASP A 224 6.52 -36.19 28.56
N PRO A 225 7.68 -36.43 27.90
CA PRO A 225 7.85 -36.16 26.47
C PRO A 225 6.94 -37.01 25.57
N THR A 226 6.43 -38.15 26.05
CA THR A 226 5.52 -39.01 25.29
C THR A 226 4.10 -38.44 25.19
N GLN A 227 3.79 -37.48 26.06
CA GLN A 227 2.47 -36.87 26.18
C GLN A 227 2.32 -35.56 25.40
N ARG A 228 3.42 -34.98 24.94
CA ARG A 228 3.38 -33.72 24.19
C ARG A 228 2.80 -33.93 22.80
N ILE A 229 1.91 -33.01 22.41
CA ILE A 229 1.38 -32.95 21.04
C ILE A 229 2.20 -31.91 20.29
N ALA A 230 2.97 -32.35 19.30
CA ALA A 230 3.68 -31.44 18.43
C ALA A 230 2.77 -31.04 17.27
N VAL A 231 2.53 -29.74 17.14
CA VAL A 231 1.72 -29.13 16.09
C VAL A 231 2.65 -28.27 15.23
N VAL A 232 2.70 -28.53 13.93
CA VAL A 232 3.57 -27.82 12.99
C VAL A 232 2.76 -27.43 11.76
N ALA A 233 2.89 -26.20 11.28
CA ALA A 233 2.27 -25.79 10.02
C ALA A 233 3.14 -26.14 8.81
N ASP A 234 2.53 -26.65 7.76
CA ASP A 234 3.09 -26.60 6.40
C ASP A 234 2.42 -25.43 5.63
N PRO A 235 3.09 -24.27 5.51
CA PRO A 235 2.53 -23.11 4.83
C PRO A 235 2.35 -23.35 3.32
N ARG A 236 3.08 -24.30 2.71
CA ARG A 236 2.99 -24.57 1.27
C ARG A 236 1.69 -25.28 0.91
N SER A 237 1.22 -26.18 1.77
CA SER A 237 -0.04 -26.91 1.58
C SER A 237 -1.21 -26.34 2.38
N ASN A 238 -1.00 -25.24 3.11
CA ASN A 238 -1.91 -24.68 4.11
C ASN A 238 -2.52 -25.77 5.00
N SER A 239 -1.67 -26.64 5.54
CA SER A 239 -2.09 -27.74 6.41
C SER A 239 -1.33 -27.73 7.72
N VAL A 240 -1.97 -28.27 8.76
CA VAL A 240 -1.36 -28.43 10.08
C VAL A 240 -1.06 -29.91 10.30
N LEU A 241 0.22 -30.19 10.53
CA LEU A 241 0.76 -31.50 10.86
C LEU A 241 0.67 -31.69 12.38
N ILE A 242 0.09 -32.81 12.80
CA ILE A 242 -0.06 -33.19 14.20
C ILE A 242 0.77 -34.44 14.44
N ARG A 243 1.53 -34.46 15.53
CA ARG A 243 2.24 -35.64 16.01
C ARG A 243 1.96 -35.82 17.50
N ALA A 244 1.45 -36.99 17.87
CA ALA A 244 1.17 -37.32 19.27
C ALA A 244 1.53 -38.77 19.58
N GLY A 245 1.84 -39.07 20.85
CA GLY A 245 2.07 -40.45 21.33
C GLY A 245 0.81 -41.30 21.49
N SER A 246 -0.37 -40.77 21.14
CA SER A 246 -1.65 -41.49 21.25
C SER A 246 -2.66 -41.02 20.19
N PRO A 247 -3.35 -41.95 19.50
CA PRO A 247 -4.40 -41.62 18.54
C PRO A 247 -5.57 -40.80 19.09
N ALA A 248 -5.87 -40.92 20.39
CA ALA A 248 -6.92 -40.12 21.03
C ALA A 248 -6.55 -38.63 21.07
N ARG A 249 -5.27 -38.32 21.29
CA ARG A 249 -4.76 -36.95 21.35
C ARG A 249 -4.68 -36.31 19.97
N THR A 250 -4.30 -37.08 18.95
CA THR A 250 -4.34 -36.63 17.55
C THR A 250 -5.76 -36.20 17.14
N ARG A 251 -6.79 -36.96 17.54
CA ARG A 251 -8.19 -36.61 17.27
C ARG A 251 -8.64 -35.33 18.00
N LEU A 252 -8.22 -35.15 19.26
CA LEU A 252 -8.49 -33.92 20.01
C LEU A 252 -7.85 -32.71 19.31
N ALA A 253 -6.59 -32.83 18.93
CA ALA A 253 -5.87 -31.80 18.19
C ALA A 253 -6.56 -31.46 16.87
N ARG A 254 -6.97 -32.48 16.11
CA ARG A 254 -7.75 -32.32 14.88
C ARG A 254 -9.04 -31.55 15.12
N ASP A 255 -9.83 -31.94 16.12
CA ASP A 255 -11.11 -31.29 16.44
C ASP A 255 -10.92 -29.81 16.80
N LEU A 256 -9.91 -29.50 17.62
CA LEU A 256 -9.59 -28.11 17.95
C LEU A 256 -9.21 -27.31 16.69
N ILE A 257 -8.32 -27.85 15.85
CA ILE A 257 -7.91 -27.19 14.59
C ILE A 257 -9.13 -26.95 13.69
N THR A 258 -10.05 -27.91 13.57
CA THR A 258 -11.28 -27.71 12.79
C THR A 258 -12.22 -26.65 13.39
N LYS A 259 -12.26 -26.51 14.71
CA LYS A 259 -13.03 -25.44 15.38
C LYS A 259 -12.40 -24.06 15.18
N LEU A 260 -11.07 -23.99 15.17
CA LEU A 260 -10.32 -22.75 14.90
C LEU A 260 -10.39 -22.33 13.42
N ASP A 261 -10.56 -23.28 12.50
CA ASP A 261 -10.73 -23.05 11.05
C ASP A 261 -12.17 -22.67 10.64
N ALA A 262 -13.07 -22.43 11.61
CA ALA A 262 -14.41 -21.94 11.33
C ALA A 262 -14.34 -20.59 10.61
N GLN A 263 -15.15 -20.41 9.55
CA GLN A 263 -15.23 -19.16 8.79
C GLN A 263 -15.63 -18.03 9.74
N GLN A 264 -14.68 -17.15 10.06
CA GLN A 264 -15.00 -15.91 10.73
C GLN A 264 -15.70 -15.02 9.70
N ASN A 265 -17.00 -14.76 9.87
CA ASN A 265 -17.76 -13.73 9.14
C ASN A 265 -17.29 -12.32 9.53
N ARG A 266 -15.98 -12.07 9.53
CA ARG A 266 -15.44 -10.73 9.77
C ARG A 266 -15.40 -9.98 8.46
N ALA A 267 -16.15 -8.86 8.42
CA ALA A 267 -15.85 -7.76 7.52
C ALA A 267 -14.35 -7.46 7.61
N GLY A 268 -13.67 -7.39 6.46
CA GLY A 268 -12.23 -7.17 6.44
C GLY A 268 -11.85 -5.90 7.21
N ASN A 269 -10.63 -5.86 7.75
CA ASN A 269 -10.11 -4.66 8.42
C ASN A 269 -10.01 -3.44 7.49
N LEU A 270 -10.27 -3.60 6.18
CA LEU A 270 -10.14 -2.56 5.16
C LEU A 270 -11.52 -2.05 4.75
N HIS A 271 -11.73 -0.75 4.92
CA HIS A 271 -12.97 -0.05 4.62
C HIS A 271 -12.68 1.04 3.58
N VAL A 272 -13.57 1.18 2.59
CA VAL A 272 -13.51 2.27 1.61
C VAL A 272 -14.69 3.21 1.88
N VAL A 273 -14.39 4.48 2.13
CA VAL A 273 -15.40 5.50 2.40
C VAL A 273 -15.33 6.57 1.31
N TYR A 274 -16.41 6.75 0.57
CA TYR A 274 -16.50 7.80 -0.45
C TYR A 274 -16.89 9.13 0.20
N MET A 275 -16.12 10.19 -0.08
CA MET A 275 -16.43 11.53 0.42
C MET A 275 -17.48 12.20 -0.46
N ARG A 276 -18.50 12.82 0.14
CA ARG A 276 -19.60 13.46 -0.60
C ARG A 276 -19.36 14.94 -0.86
N ASN A 277 -18.81 15.65 0.11
CA ASN A 277 -18.63 17.10 0.11
C ASN A 277 -17.17 17.51 0.31
N ALA A 278 -16.42 16.78 1.14
CA ALA A 278 -15.03 17.05 1.45
C ALA A 278 -14.05 16.36 0.49
N GLN A 279 -12.81 16.85 0.47
CA GLN A 279 -11.72 16.24 -0.28
C GLN A 279 -11.03 15.17 0.59
N ALA A 280 -10.91 13.94 0.07
CA ALA A 280 -10.33 12.81 0.79
C ALA A 280 -8.89 13.07 1.25
N THR A 281 -8.10 13.81 0.45
CA THR A 281 -6.73 14.20 0.79
C THR A 281 -6.66 15.02 2.07
N ARG A 282 -7.48 16.09 2.18
CA ARG A 282 -7.52 16.92 3.39
C ARG A 282 -8.03 16.16 4.61
N ILE A 283 -9.02 15.28 4.44
CA ILE A 283 -9.53 14.47 5.57
C ILE A 283 -8.45 13.49 6.03
N ALA A 284 -7.74 12.84 5.11
CA ALA A 284 -6.65 11.92 5.47
C ALA A 284 -5.56 12.63 6.28
N GLU A 285 -5.20 13.86 5.94
CA GLU A 285 -4.25 14.69 6.70
C GLU A 285 -4.74 14.97 8.13
N VAL A 286 -6.00 15.38 8.29
CA VAL A 286 -6.59 15.68 9.60
C VAL A 286 -6.68 14.41 10.47
N LEU A 287 -7.14 13.30 9.90
CA LEU A 287 -7.24 12.03 10.62
C LEU A 287 -5.86 11.43 10.93
N GLY A 288 -4.88 11.61 10.03
CA GLY A 288 -3.49 11.22 10.25
C GLY A 288 -2.86 11.97 11.43
N GLY A 289 -3.12 13.28 11.55
CA GLY A 289 -2.70 14.08 12.71
C GLY A 289 -3.33 13.62 14.03
N LEU A 290 -4.62 13.26 14.01
CA LEU A 290 -5.33 12.67 15.16
C LEU A 290 -4.73 11.32 15.59
N LEU A 291 -4.38 10.45 14.62
CA LEU A 291 -3.93 9.08 14.88
C LEU A 291 -2.46 9.00 15.31
N THR A 292 -1.62 9.88 14.79
CA THR A 292 -0.20 9.95 15.16
C THR A 292 0.03 10.64 16.51
N GLY A 293 -0.98 11.35 17.04
CA GLY A 293 -0.81 12.25 18.20
C GLY A 293 0.20 13.37 17.94
N GLN A 294 0.72 13.43 16.72
CA GLN A 294 1.67 14.40 16.25
C GLN A 294 0.82 15.45 15.53
N ALA A 295 0.51 16.54 16.24
CA ALA A 295 0.06 17.74 15.57
C ALA A 295 1.12 18.06 14.50
N ASN A 296 0.72 18.04 13.23
CA ASN A 296 1.59 18.43 12.13
C ASN A 296 2.10 19.85 12.40
N SER A 297 3.33 19.95 12.88
CA SER A 297 4.14 21.14 12.68
C SER A 297 4.19 21.36 11.18
N ALA A 298 3.70 22.52 10.73
CA ALA A 298 3.77 22.93 9.34
C ALA A 298 5.17 22.67 8.77
N PRO A 299 5.31 22.17 7.52
CA PRO A 299 6.62 22.05 6.90
C PRO A 299 7.11 23.47 6.55
N GLY A 300 7.81 24.09 7.49
CA GLY A 300 8.21 25.49 7.37
C GLY A 300 8.77 26.11 8.64
N ALA A 301 9.70 25.46 9.33
CA ALA A 301 10.71 26.10 10.18
C ALA A 301 11.69 25.02 10.68
N GLY A 302 12.96 25.15 10.33
CA GLY A 302 13.99 24.20 10.78
C GLY A 302 14.16 24.21 12.30
N PRO A 303 14.44 23.06 12.94
CA PRO A 303 14.82 23.06 14.34
C PRO A 303 16.34 23.16 14.46
N THR A 304 16.79 24.29 15.00
CA THR A 304 18.06 24.41 15.71
C THR A 304 17.89 24.00 17.18
N ALA A 305 18.97 23.44 17.73
CA ALA A 305 19.19 22.96 19.11
C ALA A 305 18.47 21.64 19.45
N GLY A 306 19.09 20.64 20.10
CA GLY A 306 20.36 20.61 20.82
C GLY A 306 20.20 19.63 21.98
N THR A 307 20.78 18.44 21.86
CA THR A 307 20.99 17.45 22.93
C THR A 307 22.11 16.55 22.41
N GLY A 308 23.34 16.51 22.94
CA GLY A 308 23.76 16.71 24.32
C GLY A 308 24.08 15.36 24.95
N SER A 309 25.21 14.76 24.58
CA SER A 309 25.93 13.78 25.42
C SER A 309 27.43 13.80 25.12
N PRO A 310 28.29 13.57 26.12
CA PRO A 310 29.65 14.11 26.13
C PRO A 310 30.71 13.02 25.89
N LEU A 311 31.75 13.36 25.14
CA LEU A 311 33.08 12.73 25.11
C LEU A 311 33.94 13.72 24.31
N GLY A 312 35.10 14.23 24.71
CA GLY A 312 36.16 13.66 25.53
C GLY A 312 37.47 14.03 24.83
N GLN A 313 38.10 15.13 25.28
CA GLN A 313 39.54 15.35 25.39
C GLN A 313 40.49 15.39 24.16
N GLY A 314 41.19 16.53 24.04
CA GLY A 314 42.56 16.69 23.52
C GLY A 314 42.65 16.88 21.99
N GLY A 315 43.38 17.83 21.41
CA GLY A 315 44.39 18.78 21.86
C GLY A 315 45.21 19.19 20.63
N GLY A 316 45.84 20.36 20.63
CA GLY A 316 47.02 20.64 19.78
C GLY A 316 46.87 21.56 18.56
N SER A 317 47.05 22.86 18.80
CA SER A 317 48.00 23.78 18.14
C SER A 317 48.55 23.51 16.72
N ARG A 318 48.25 24.40 15.76
CA ARG A 318 49.17 25.42 15.14
C ARG A 318 48.56 26.03 13.86
N PRO A 319 48.75 27.33 13.58
CA PRO A 319 48.49 27.97 12.28
C PRO A 319 49.73 27.81 11.37
N PRO A 320 49.70 28.02 10.01
CA PRO A 320 49.53 29.36 9.44
C PRO A 320 48.99 29.48 7.98
N GLN A 321 48.64 30.72 7.63
CA GLN A 321 49.03 31.47 6.41
C GLN A 321 48.56 31.05 5.01
N ALA A 322 47.98 32.06 4.36
CA ALA A 322 47.64 32.15 2.95
C ALA A 322 48.85 32.14 2.02
N SER A 323 48.71 31.53 0.85
CA SER A 323 49.29 31.99 -0.43
C SER A 323 48.60 31.29 -1.60
N ALA A 324 48.34 32.08 -2.64
CA ALA A 324 47.71 31.70 -3.88
C ALA A 324 48.65 30.89 -4.79
N SER A 325 48.08 30.01 -5.63
CA SER A 325 48.41 29.91 -7.06
C SER A 325 47.60 28.80 -7.74
N ASN A 326 46.97 29.16 -8.86
CA ASN A 326 46.38 28.28 -9.86
C ASN A 326 47.33 27.15 -10.31
N GLY A 327 46.78 26.00 -10.67
CA GLY A 327 47.43 25.09 -11.60
C GLY A 327 47.06 23.61 -11.49
N ASN A 328 45.99 23.22 -12.20
CA ASN A 328 45.92 22.03 -13.06
C ASN A 328 45.87 20.60 -12.45
N THR A 329 44.73 19.96 -12.69
CA THR A 329 44.47 18.56 -13.11
C THR A 329 45.32 17.41 -12.55
N GLY A 330 44.64 16.43 -11.96
CA GLY A 330 45.16 15.07 -11.78
C GLY A 330 44.16 14.17 -11.07
N LEU A 331 43.36 13.44 -11.84
CA LEU A 331 42.41 12.41 -11.38
C LEU A 331 43.15 11.24 -10.72
N GLY A 332 42.59 10.73 -9.62
CA GLY A 332 43.09 9.55 -8.93
C GLY A 332 42.11 8.99 -7.90
N MET A 333 41.32 8.01 -8.36
CA MET A 333 41.08 6.72 -7.70
C MET A 333 39.90 6.54 -6.70
N SER A 334 39.05 5.54 -7.07
CA SER A 334 38.57 4.41 -6.23
C SER A 334 37.60 4.73 -5.09
N SER A 335 36.50 4.02 -4.83
CA SER A 335 36.03 2.68 -5.22
C SER A 335 34.63 2.45 -4.62
N ASN A 336 33.78 1.71 -5.36
CA ASN A 336 32.71 0.80 -4.93
C ASN A 336 31.79 1.16 -3.74
N ALA A 337 30.48 1.38 -3.99
CA ALA A 337 29.49 0.30 -4.13
C ALA A 337 28.04 0.85 -4.21
N ALA A 338 27.34 0.46 -5.29
CA ALA A 338 25.95 -0.03 -5.43
C ALA A 338 24.97 0.14 -4.24
N ASN A 339 23.65 0.38 -4.39
CA ASN A 339 22.72 0.46 -5.52
C ASN A 339 21.33 0.82 -4.94
N SER A 340 20.62 1.81 -5.48
CA SER A 340 19.16 1.81 -5.58
C SER A 340 18.70 2.83 -6.64
N SER A 341 18.32 2.29 -7.79
CA SER A 341 17.51 2.91 -8.84
C SER A 341 16.22 3.53 -8.28
N GLY A 342 15.64 4.61 -8.80
CA GLY A 342 15.93 5.31 -10.04
C GLY A 342 15.09 6.58 -10.17
N ASN A 343 15.24 7.20 -11.35
CA ASN A 343 14.57 8.40 -11.87
C ASN A 343 15.04 9.75 -11.34
N ALA A 344 16.15 10.24 -11.91
CA ALA A 344 16.42 11.67 -12.02
C ALA A 344 16.63 12.02 -13.50
N LYS A 345 15.60 12.58 -14.12
CA LYS A 345 15.73 13.38 -15.35
C LYS A 345 16.44 14.68 -14.95
N GLY A 346 17.58 14.94 -15.56
CA GLY A 346 18.31 16.20 -15.39
C GLY A 346 17.64 17.35 -16.13
N GLY A 347 17.85 18.57 -15.62
CA GLY A 347 17.70 19.79 -16.41
C GLY A 347 17.31 21.04 -15.64
N LEU A 348 18.33 21.83 -15.28
CA LEU A 348 18.42 23.30 -15.36
C LEU A 348 17.57 24.20 -14.42
N SER A 349 18.29 24.77 -13.44
CA SER A 349 18.37 26.21 -13.09
C SER A 349 17.27 27.17 -13.62
N GLY A 350 16.58 27.84 -12.69
CA GLY A 350 16.04 29.18 -12.91
C GLY A 350 14.60 29.40 -12.45
N ASP A 351 14.43 29.84 -11.21
CA ASP A 351 13.45 30.84 -10.78
C ASP A 351 11.98 30.72 -11.26
N GLN A 352 11.38 29.54 -11.08
CA GLN A 352 9.93 29.36 -11.28
C GLN A 352 9.32 28.33 -10.32
N ASP A 353 9.64 28.42 -9.02
CA ASP A 353 9.19 27.47 -7.99
C ASP A 353 8.11 28.03 -7.03
N ARG A 354 7.22 28.90 -7.54
CA ARG A 354 6.12 29.48 -6.73
C ARG A 354 4.71 29.28 -7.28
N ILE A 355 4.53 28.76 -8.49
CA ILE A 355 3.19 28.52 -9.08
C ILE A 355 2.86 27.03 -9.20
N ALA A 356 3.85 26.13 -9.05
CA ALA A 356 3.66 24.68 -9.16
C ALA A 356 3.33 23.96 -7.84
N ARG A 357 2.85 24.67 -6.80
CA ARG A 357 2.54 24.05 -5.49
C ARG A 357 1.14 23.46 -5.38
N ASP A 358 0.23 23.77 -6.30
CA ASP A 358 -1.16 23.28 -6.25
C ASP A 358 -1.40 21.96 -7.01
N ASP A 359 -0.45 21.49 -7.83
CA ASP A 359 -0.55 20.19 -8.53
C ASP A 359 -0.13 19.00 -7.63
N SER A 360 0.19 19.28 -6.36
CA SER A 360 0.43 18.26 -5.33
C SER A 360 -0.86 17.60 -4.84
N GLY A 361 -2.03 18.14 -5.20
CA GLY A 361 -3.34 17.65 -4.74
C GLY A 361 -3.75 16.27 -5.29
N ASN A 362 -2.98 15.71 -6.23
CA ASN A 362 -3.28 14.43 -6.87
C ASN A 362 -2.36 13.28 -6.43
N GLN A 363 -1.51 13.49 -5.41
CA GLN A 363 -0.71 12.43 -4.81
C GLN A 363 -1.52 11.70 -3.73
N ALA A 364 -1.48 10.36 -3.75
CA ALA A 364 -2.10 9.55 -2.71
C ALA A 364 -1.36 9.77 -1.39
N VAL A 365 -2.04 10.35 -0.41
CA VAL A 365 -1.49 10.57 0.93
C VAL A 365 -1.81 9.34 1.77
N SER A 366 -0.81 8.74 2.43
CA SER A 366 -0.98 7.57 3.29
C SER A 366 -0.35 7.81 4.66
N TYR A 367 -1.11 7.55 5.71
CA TYR A 367 -0.68 7.62 7.11
C TYR A 367 -0.87 6.25 7.76
N SER A 368 0.08 5.84 8.60
CA SER A 368 0.00 4.58 9.35
C SER A 368 0.42 4.82 10.80
N ALA A 369 -0.50 4.66 11.74
CA ALA A 369 -0.23 4.83 13.18
C ALA A 369 -1.25 4.04 14.03
N GLY A 370 -0.86 3.60 15.22
CA GLY A 370 -1.79 2.94 16.16
C GLY A 370 -2.46 1.65 15.65
N GLY A 371 -1.85 0.96 14.66
CA GLY A 371 -2.45 -0.23 14.04
C GLY A 371 -3.54 0.08 13.01
N ALA A 372 -3.69 1.35 12.61
CA ALA A 372 -4.57 1.78 11.54
C ALA A 372 -3.79 2.49 10.43
N THR A 373 -4.18 2.26 9.19
CA THR A 373 -3.66 2.96 8.01
C THR A 373 -4.80 3.68 7.31
N ILE A 374 -4.54 4.90 6.87
CA ILE A 374 -5.51 5.78 6.23
C ILE A 374 -4.83 6.29 4.96
N GLN A 375 -5.43 5.98 3.81
CA GLN A 375 -4.93 6.39 2.50
C GLN A 375 -6.03 7.11 1.73
N ALA A 376 -5.73 8.30 1.22
CA ALA A 376 -6.63 9.01 0.31
C ALA A 376 -6.34 8.63 -1.14
N ASP A 377 -7.40 8.30 -1.88
CA ASP A 377 -7.38 8.23 -3.34
C ASP A 377 -8.03 9.52 -3.90
N PRO A 378 -7.24 10.45 -4.45
CA PRO A 378 -7.78 11.68 -5.02
C PRO A 378 -8.58 11.44 -6.31
N ALA A 379 -8.30 10.37 -7.07
CA ALA A 379 -8.97 10.10 -8.34
C ALA A 379 -10.44 9.71 -8.15
N THR A 380 -10.74 8.94 -7.10
CA THR A 380 -12.10 8.54 -6.74
C THR A 380 -12.70 9.37 -5.60
N ASN A 381 -11.94 10.34 -5.07
CA ASN A 381 -12.26 11.11 -3.86
C ASN A 381 -12.74 10.20 -2.71
N SER A 382 -11.97 9.14 -2.45
CA SER A 382 -12.30 8.14 -1.44
C SER A 382 -11.17 7.94 -0.43
N LEU A 383 -11.54 7.52 0.77
CA LEU A 383 -10.64 7.24 1.87
C LEU A 383 -10.63 5.73 2.12
N ILE A 384 -9.46 5.12 1.98
CA ILE A 384 -9.21 3.73 2.28
C ILE A 384 -8.66 3.65 3.71
N ILE A 385 -9.38 3.00 4.60
CA ILE A 385 -9.05 2.90 6.02
C ILE A 385 -8.84 1.43 6.37
N ALA A 386 -7.61 1.04 6.67
CA ALA A 386 -7.33 -0.27 7.25
C ALA A 386 -7.21 -0.14 8.77
N ALA A 387 -8.23 -0.52 9.53
CA ALA A 387 -8.26 -0.34 10.98
C ALA A 387 -9.04 -1.47 11.68
N PRO A 388 -8.76 -1.77 12.96
CA PRO A 388 -9.65 -2.59 13.78
C PRO A 388 -11.03 -1.95 13.92
N GLU A 389 -12.09 -2.77 13.98
CA GLU A 389 -13.49 -2.35 14.02
C GLU A 389 -13.81 -1.23 15.03
N PRO A 390 -13.34 -1.26 16.30
CA PRO A 390 -13.64 -0.17 17.25
C PRO A 390 -13.07 1.17 16.80
N LEU A 391 -11.86 1.16 16.21
CA LEU A 391 -11.19 2.38 15.75
C LEU A 391 -11.86 2.88 14.46
N TYR A 392 -12.22 1.99 13.53
CA TYR A 392 -12.97 2.36 12.34
C TYR A 392 -14.29 3.09 12.68
N ARG A 393 -15.06 2.60 13.66
CA ARG A 393 -16.30 3.28 14.09
C ARG A 393 -16.05 4.70 14.57
N SER A 394 -15.00 4.91 15.36
CA SER A 394 -14.64 6.25 15.84
C SER A 394 -14.21 7.18 14.69
N LEU A 395 -13.40 6.68 13.75
CA LEU A 395 -13.02 7.43 12.55
C LEU A 395 -14.25 7.74 11.69
N ARG A 396 -15.19 6.81 11.58
CA ARG A 396 -16.40 6.98 10.78
C ARG A 396 -17.29 8.11 11.30
N GLU A 397 -17.47 8.19 12.62
CA GLU A 397 -18.21 9.28 13.26
C GLU A 397 -17.57 10.65 12.99
N VAL A 398 -16.24 10.75 13.11
CA VAL A 398 -15.51 11.99 12.79
C VAL A 398 -15.62 12.35 11.31
N ILE A 399 -15.50 11.37 10.41
CA ILE A 399 -15.67 11.60 8.96
C ILE A 399 -17.06 12.15 8.66
N ASP A 400 -18.12 11.63 9.29
CA ASP A 400 -19.49 12.11 9.07
C ASP A 400 -19.70 13.56 9.56
N GLN A 401 -19.00 13.98 10.61
CA GLN A 401 -19.02 15.38 11.07
C GLN A 401 -18.21 16.30 10.14
N LEU A 402 -17.11 15.81 9.55
CA LEU A 402 -16.26 16.58 8.64
C LEU A 402 -16.82 16.66 7.21
N ASP A 403 -17.53 15.63 6.73
CA ASP A 403 -18.11 15.55 5.38
C ASP A 403 -19.44 16.32 5.25
N GLN A 404 -19.50 17.52 5.83
CA GLN A 404 -20.64 18.41 5.70
C GLN A 404 -20.55 19.30 4.45
N ARG A 405 -21.71 19.70 3.94
CA ARG A 405 -21.79 20.63 2.80
C ARG A 405 -21.36 22.03 3.24
N ARG A 406 -20.31 22.54 2.61
CA ARG A 406 -19.84 23.92 2.82
C ARG A 406 -20.81 24.92 2.20
N ALA A 407 -21.10 26.00 2.93
CA ALA A 407 -21.83 27.13 2.40
C ALA A 407 -20.96 27.92 1.41
N GLN A 408 -21.63 28.68 0.55
CA GLN A 408 -20.99 29.60 -0.39
C GLN A 408 -21.32 31.03 0.02
N VAL A 409 -20.47 31.98 -0.35
CA VAL A 409 -20.68 33.42 -0.12
C VAL A 409 -20.63 34.13 -1.45
N LEU A 410 -21.72 34.79 -1.80
CA LEU A 410 -21.76 35.77 -2.87
C LEU A 410 -21.36 37.12 -2.27
N VAL A 411 -20.31 37.71 -2.78
CA VAL A 411 -19.87 39.04 -2.40
C VAL A 411 -20.17 40.00 -3.54
N GLU A 412 -20.87 41.07 -3.22
CA GLU A 412 -21.17 42.16 -4.14
C GLU A 412 -20.47 43.41 -3.62
N SER A 413 -19.62 44.01 -4.44
CA SER A 413 -19.02 45.31 -4.14
C SER A 413 -19.66 46.37 -5.03
N LEU A 414 -19.88 47.56 -4.49
CA LEU A 414 -20.45 48.70 -5.17
C LEU A 414 -19.46 49.85 -5.02
N ILE A 415 -18.90 50.29 -6.14
CA ILE A 415 -17.94 51.37 -6.20
C ILE A 415 -18.62 52.54 -6.89
N VAL A 416 -18.70 53.66 -6.18
CA VAL A 416 -19.31 54.89 -6.66
C VAL A 416 -18.23 55.96 -6.69
N GLU A 417 -17.93 56.48 -7.88
CA GLU A 417 -17.04 57.63 -8.07
C GLU A 417 -17.77 58.75 -8.79
N VAL A 418 -17.86 59.90 -8.15
CA VAL A 418 -18.41 61.13 -8.74
C VAL A 418 -17.31 62.16 -8.80
N SER A 419 -16.97 62.62 -9.99
CA SER A 419 -15.99 63.68 -10.21
C SER A 419 -16.62 64.88 -10.90
N GLU A 420 -16.26 66.07 -10.43
CA GLU A 420 -16.69 67.35 -10.95
C GLU A 420 -15.46 68.21 -11.18
N GLN A 421 -15.29 68.72 -12.40
CA GLN A 421 -14.23 69.64 -12.78
C GLN A 421 -14.84 70.91 -13.33
N ALA A 422 -14.61 72.03 -12.64
CA ALA A 422 -15.00 73.35 -13.09
C ALA A 422 -13.76 74.21 -13.29
N ALA A 423 -13.54 74.73 -14.49
CA ALA A 423 -12.48 75.67 -14.80
C ALA A 423 -13.05 76.94 -15.43
N ALA A 424 -12.53 78.10 -15.06
CA ALA A 424 -12.87 79.38 -15.65
C ALA A 424 -11.60 80.21 -15.82
N GLU A 425 -11.41 80.77 -17.00
CA GLU A 425 -10.31 81.69 -17.31
C GLU A 425 -10.83 82.95 -17.97
N PHE A 426 -10.23 84.08 -17.60
CA PHE A 426 -10.51 85.37 -18.19
C PHE A 426 -9.25 86.24 -18.18
N GLY A 427 -8.94 86.88 -19.31
CA GLY A 427 -7.91 87.91 -19.34
C GLY A 427 -7.74 88.58 -20.70
N ILE A 428 -6.96 89.66 -20.71
CA ILE A 428 -6.75 90.50 -21.88
C ILE A 428 -5.26 90.72 -22.12
N GLN A 429 -4.81 90.47 -23.36
CA GLN A 429 -3.47 90.76 -23.85
C GLN A 429 -3.47 92.01 -24.72
N TRP A 430 -2.39 92.78 -24.61
CA TRP A 430 -2.12 93.93 -25.47
C TRP A 430 -0.80 93.69 -26.23
N MET A 431 -0.78 93.90 -27.54
CA MET A 431 0.43 93.85 -28.36
C MET A 431 0.51 95.09 -29.25
N THR A 432 1.63 95.79 -29.19
CA THR A 432 1.86 96.99 -30.00
C THR A 432 3.25 96.94 -30.63
N GLY A 433 3.35 97.29 -31.93
CA GLY A 433 4.63 97.40 -32.63
C GLY A 433 5.06 96.24 -33.54
N ALA A 434 4.15 95.36 -34.00
CA ALA A 434 4.47 94.34 -35.01
C ALA A 434 4.54 94.93 -36.45
N GLY A 435 5.41 95.92 -36.64
CA GLY A 435 5.78 96.47 -37.93
C GLY A 435 7.14 95.93 -38.38
N ASN A 436 7.14 95.16 -39.47
CA ASN A 436 8.30 94.75 -40.26
C ASN A 436 9.33 93.83 -39.56
N ILE A 437 9.20 92.52 -39.78
CA ILE A 437 10.02 91.48 -39.14
C ILE A 437 11.42 91.31 -39.79
N ASN A 438 11.74 92.09 -40.82
CA ASN A 438 13.00 91.96 -41.56
C ASN A 438 14.12 92.91 -41.09
N GLY A 439 13.92 93.64 -39.99
CA GLY A 439 14.95 94.54 -39.46
C GLY A 439 14.69 94.97 -38.03
N GLY A 440 15.21 94.20 -37.05
CA GLY A 440 15.48 94.66 -35.68
C GLY A 440 14.36 95.38 -34.91
N GLY A 441 13.10 95.26 -35.33
CA GLY A 441 11.96 95.96 -34.74
C GLY A 441 11.63 95.42 -33.36
N THR A 442 11.56 96.31 -32.36
CA THR A 442 11.17 95.99 -31.00
C THR A 442 9.65 95.83 -30.91
N SER A 443 9.16 94.60 -30.81
CA SER A 443 7.75 94.32 -30.48
C SER A 443 7.55 94.49 -28.98
N PHE A 444 6.61 95.35 -28.57
CA PHE A 444 6.25 95.56 -27.17
C PHE A 444 4.97 94.79 -26.87
N ILE A 445 5.10 93.76 -26.04
CA ILE A 445 3.98 93.00 -25.50
C ILE A 445 3.65 93.59 -24.12
N GLY A 446 2.42 94.05 -23.95
CA GLY A 446 1.91 94.67 -22.72
C GLY A 446 0.75 93.88 -22.12
N GLY A 447 0.54 94.00 -20.81
CA GLY A 447 -0.47 93.21 -20.09
C GLY A 447 0.05 91.85 -19.64
N THR A 448 -0.86 90.89 -19.51
CA THR A 448 -0.59 89.57 -18.93
C THR A 448 -0.46 88.52 -20.02
N ASN A 449 0.63 87.73 -19.99
CA ASN A 449 0.85 86.67 -20.98
C ASN A 449 -0.14 85.51 -20.78
N LEU A 450 -0.91 85.13 -21.81
CA LEU A 450 -1.95 84.08 -21.77
C LEU A 450 -1.38 82.65 -21.93
N GLY A 451 -0.22 82.36 -21.33
CA GLY A 451 0.27 80.99 -21.18
C GLY A 451 0.38 80.16 -22.48
N GLY A 452 1.21 80.60 -23.43
CA GLY A 452 1.64 79.78 -24.58
C GLY A 452 0.71 79.76 -25.80
N SER A 453 -0.55 80.18 -25.67
CA SER A 453 -1.55 80.32 -26.76
C SER A 453 -2.02 81.78 -26.88
N GLY A 454 -1.06 82.70 -26.81
CA GLY A 454 -1.27 84.14 -26.91
C GLY A 454 -0.32 84.78 -27.93
N LEU A 455 -0.41 86.10 -28.06
CA LEU A 455 0.42 86.88 -28.98
C LEU A 455 1.89 86.75 -28.59
N SER A 456 2.68 86.09 -29.44
CA SER A 456 4.09 85.75 -29.18
C SER A 456 5.03 86.59 -30.05
N GLY A 457 6.02 87.25 -29.44
CA GLY A 457 6.92 88.22 -30.11
C GLY A 457 8.00 87.62 -31.01
N LYS A 458 8.00 86.31 -31.28
CA LYS A 458 9.06 85.59 -32.02
C LYS A 458 8.56 84.78 -33.23
N GLY A 459 7.33 84.97 -33.71
CA GLY A 459 6.81 84.27 -34.89
C GLY A 459 5.51 84.86 -35.45
N PRO A 460 5.08 84.46 -36.66
CA PRO A 460 3.78 84.87 -37.21
C PRO A 460 2.65 84.34 -36.32
N THR A 461 1.77 85.23 -35.89
CA THR A 461 0.57 84.88 -35.11
C THR A 461 -0.45 84.21 -36.01
N SER A 462 -0.53 82.88 -36.00
CA SER A 462 -1.57 82.12 -36.71
C SER A 462 -2.88 82.08 -35.89
N ILE A 463 -4.01 82.32 -36.55
CA ILE A 463 -5.36 82.21 -35.96
C ILE A 463 -5.66 80.75 -35.53
N ASP A 464 -5.01 79.78 -36.18
CA ASP A 464 -5.12 78.34 -35.92
C ASP A 464 -4.53 77.89 -34.57
N ALA A 465 -3.80 78.78 -33.87
CA ALA A 465 -3.17 78.52 -32.57
C ALA A 465 -3.94 79.11 -31.37
N LEU A 466 -5.11 79.70 -31.59
CA LEU A 466 -5.98 80.21 -30.53
C LEU A 466 -6.70 79.03 -29.86
N GLY A 467 -6.43 78.79 -28.57
CA GLY A 467 -7.08 77.74 -27.80
C GLY A 467 -8.61 77.89 -27.73
N GLY A 468 -9.31 76.81 -27.38
CA GLY A 468 -10.78 76.81 -27.26
C GLY A 468 -11.30 77.88 -26.28
N GLY A 469 -12.46 78.46 -26.59
CA GLY A 469 -13.07 79.56 -25.83
C GLY A 469 -13.45 80.76 -26.69
N LEU A 470 -14.02 81.80 -26.08
CA LEU A 470 -14.29 83.07 -26.75
C LEU A 470 -12.99 83.88 -26.80
N SER A 471 -12.39 83.97 -27.98
CA SER A 471 -11.26 84.86 -28.26
C SER A 471 -11.74 86.03 -29.11
N LEU A 472 -11.69 87.24 -28.54
CA LEU A 472 -12.04 88.48 -29.20
C LEU A 472 -10.76 89.29 -29.38
N GLY A 473 -10.38 89.59 -30.62
CA GLY A 473 -9.18 90.38 -30.84
C GLY A 473 -9.33 91.44 -31.91
N VAL A 474 -8.59 92.54 -31.73
CA VAL A 474 -8.57 93.67 -32.65
C VAL A 474 -7.36 93.55 -33.55
N VAL A 475 -7.61 93.36 -34.84
CA VAL A 475 -6.58 93.23 -35.88
C VAL A 475 -6.06 94.59 -36.32
N LYS A 476 -4.73 94.76 -36.40
CA LYS A 476 -4.08 95.98 -36.90
C LYS A 476 -3.00 95.62 -37.94
N GLY A 477 -3.41 95.53 -39.20
CA GLY A 477 -2.53 95.37 -40.36
C GLY A 477 -2.20 93.92 -40.75
N THR A 478 -1.50 93.77 -41.87
CA THR A 478 -0.97 92.49 -42.38
C THR A 478 0.55 92.61 -42.46
N VAL A 479 1.26 91.61 -41.95
CA VAL A 479 2.72 91.53 -41.98
C VAL A 479 3.10 90.49 -43.03
N ASP A 480 3.95 90.88 -43.97
CA ASP A 480 4.44 89.99 -45.03
C ASP A 480 5.62 89.18 -44.50
N VAL A 481 5.44 87.86 -44.44
CA VAL A 481 6.48 86.91 -44.03
C VAL A 481 6.71 85.96 -45.18
N LEU A 482 7.84 86.11 -45.86
CA LEU A 482 8.28 85.20 -46.92
C LEU A 482 7.22 85.02 -48.04
N GLY A 483 6.49 86.08 -48.39
CA GLY A 483 5.48 86.10 -49.47
C GLY A 483 4.05 85.76 -49.03
N ASN A 484 3.84 85.41 -47.76
CA ASN A 484 2.51 85.16 -47.20
C ASN A 484 2.13 86.29 -46.23
N LYS A 485 1.01 86.96 -46.51
CA LYS A 485 0.46 88.05 -45.68
C LYS A 485 -0.27 87.47 -44.46
N VAL A 486 0.27 87.67 -43.26
CA VAL A 486 -0.32 87.21 -41.98
C VAL A 486 -0.93 88.38 -41.21
N ILE A 487 -2.10 88.17 -40.62
CA ILE A 487 -2.86 89.19 -39.89
C ILE A 487 -2.22 89.46 -38.52
N ASN A 488 -1.95 90.73 -38.20
CA ASN A 488 -1.38 91.15 -36.91
C ASN A 488 -2.49 91.54 -35.93
N LEU A 489 -2.50 90.95 -34.73
CA LEU A 489 -3.54 91.15 -33.71
C LEU A 489 -2.99 92.03 -32.57
N GLY A 490 -3.58 93.22 -32.35
CA GLY A 490 -3.09 94.19 -31.36
C GLY A 490 -3.71 94.08 -29.96
N VAL A 491 -4.88 93.46 -29.85
CA VAL A 491 -5.56 93.20 -28.56
C VAL A 491 -6.17 91.82 -28.63
N LEU A 492 -6.11 91.05 -27.54
CA LEU A 492 -6.72 89.73 -27.42
C LEU A 492 -7.39 89.58 -26.06
N ALA A 493 -8.72 89.61 -26.02
CA ALA A 493 -9.51 89.20 -24.87
C ALA A 493 -9.86 87.71 -24.99
N ARG A 494 -9.69 86.96 -23.91
CA ARG A 494 -10.02 85.54 -23.83
C ARG A 494 -10.91 85.27 -22.63
N ALA A 495 -11.98 84.52 -22.86
CA ALA A 495 -12.85 83.99 -21.82
C ALA A 495 -13.20 82.54 -22.13
N MET A 496 -13.02 81.65 -21.17
CA MET A 496 -13.43 80.25 -21.29
C MET A 496 -13.92 79.74 -19.94
N GLN A 497 -15.05 79.03 -19.95
CA GLN A 497 -15.54 78.26 -18.83
C GLN A 497 -15.71 76.81 -19.30
N ASN A 498 -15.11 75.88 -18.58
CA ASN A 498 -15.19 74.45 -18.83
C ASN A 498 -15.79 73.75 -17.61
N SER A 499 -16.84 72.96 -17.81
CA SER A 499 -17.45 72.11 -16.77
C SER A 499 -17.48 70.67 -17.26
N GLY A 500 -16.85 69.77 -16.50
CA GLY A 500 -16.89 68.34 -16.74
C GLY A 500 -17.45 67.63 -15.52
N GLU A 501 -18.40 66.73 -15.74
CA GLU A 501 -18.97 65.87 -14.71
C GLU A 501 -18.81 64.42 -15.15
N ALA A 502 -18.42 63.55 -14.23
CA ALA A 502 -18.40 62.12 -14.46
C ALA A 502 -18.98 61.37 -13.25
N ASN A 503 -19.76 60.34 -13.53
CA ASN A 503 -20.32 59.43 -12.54
C ASN A 503 -20.02 57.99 -12.97
N ILE A 504 -19.32 57.26 -12.13
CA ILE A 504 -18.89 55.89 -12.37
C ILE A 504 -19.51 55.01 -11.31
N LEU A 505 -20.29 54.02 -11.75
CA LEU A 505 -20.87 52.98 -10.90
C LEU A 505 -20.35 51.62 -11.35
N SER A 506 -19.57 50.96 -10.50
CA SER A 506 -19.06 49.60 -10.77
C SER A 506 -19.60 48.62 -9.73
N THR A 507 -20.19 47.51 -10.19
CA THR A 507 -20.76 46.46 -9.32
C THR A 507 -20.11 45.10 -9.55
N PRO A 508 -18.81 44.90 -9.22
CA PRO A 508 -18.21 43.58 -9.30
C PRO A 508 -18.87 42.62 -8.30
N ASN A 509 -19.12 41.39 -8.74
CA ASN A 509 -19.67 40.32 -7.90
C ASN A 509 -18.84 39.04 -8.04
N LEU A 510 -18.77 38.25 -6.97
CA LEU A 510 -18.01 37.01 -6.95
C LEU A 510 -18.62 36.02 -5.96
N LEU A 511 -18.84 34.77 -6.41
CA LEU A 511 -19.34 33.67 -5.58
C LEU A 511 -18.18 32.73 -5.26
N THR A 512 -17.96 32.43 -3.98
CA THR A 512 -16.88 31.54 -3.53
C THR A 512 -17.36 30.59 -2.45
N LEU A 513 -16.61 29.50 -2.22
CA LEU A 513 -16.84 28.65 -1.06
C LEU A 513 -16.34 29.35 0.22
N ASP A 514 -17.00 29.08 1.33
CA ASP A 514 -16.52 29.49 2.65
C ASP A 514 -15.08 29.03 2.89
N ASN A 515 -14.21 29.89 3.42
CA ASN A 515 -12.78 29.66 3.62
C ASN A 515 -11.93 29.49 2.34
N GLN A 516 -12.47 29.82 1.17
CA GLN A 516 -11.74 29.73 -0.11
C GLN A 516 -11.61 31.11 -0.75
N SER A 517 -10.36 31.49 -1.04
CA SER A 517 -10.08 32.74 -1.75
C SER A 517 -10.55 32.65 -3.19
N ALA A 518 -11.10 33.75 -3.71
CA ALA A 518 -11.28 33.92 -5.14
C ALA A 518 -10.96 35.35 -5.54
N SER A 519 -10.58 35.49 -6.81
CA SER A 519 -10.30 36.78 -7.41
C SER A 519 -10.99 36.95 -8.76
N ILE A 520 -11.33 38.19 -9.07
CA ILE A 520 -11.82 38.62 -10.37
C ILE A 520 -10.99 39.82 -10.82
N LEU A 521 -10.54 39.79 -12.08
CA LEU A 521 -9.82 40.87 -12.72
C LEU A 521 -10.57 41.26 -13.99
N VAL A 522 -10.97 42.51 -14.10
CA VAL A 522 -11.62 43.11 -15.27
C VAL A 522 -10.79 44.31 -15.69
N GLY A 523 -10.05 44.17 -16.80
CA GLY A 523 -9.08 45.18 -17.19
C GLY A 523 -8.39 44.87 -18.52
N LYS A 524 -7.30 45.59 -18.76
CA LYS A 524 -6.40 45.41 -19.90
C LYS A 524 -4.98 45.21 -19.39
N THR A 525 -4.23 44.33 -20.02
CA THR A 525 -2.79 44.18 -19.76
C THR A 525 -2.03 45.17 -20.63
N VAL A 526 -1.30 46.11 -20.03
CA VAL A 526 -0.54 47.14 -20.76
C VAL A 526 0.96 47.00 -20.58
N PRO A 527 1.76 47.31 -21.62
CA PRO A 527 3.21 47.26 -21.55
C PRO A 527 3.81 48.51 -20.87
N PHE A 528 4.70 48.31 -19.91
CA PHE A 528 5.55 49.32 -19.28
C PHE A 528 7.00 49.10 -19.69
N VAL A 529 7.67 50.18 -20.13
CA VAL A 529 9.09 50.13 -20.47
C VAL A 529 9.91 50.26 -19.18
N THR A 530 10.62 49.20 -18.78
CA THR A 530 11.39 49.16 -17.52
C THR A 530 12.87 49.54 -17.69
N GLY A 531 13.36 49.59 -18.92
CA GLY A 531 14.71 50.02 -19.25
C GLY A 531 14.85 50.36 -20.72
N GLN A 532 15.73 51.33 -21.02
CA GLN A 532 16.14 51.67 -22.39
C GLN A 532 17.66 51.78 -22.47
N TYR A 533 18.27 51.20 -23.50
CA TYR A 533 19.70 51.37 -23.78
C TYR A 533 19.90 51.80 -25.25
N VAL A 534 20.55 52.95 -25.43
CA VAL A 534 21.06 53.41 -26.73
C VAL A 534 22.49 52.91 -26.88
N THR A 535 22.74 52.07 -27.87
CA THR A 535 24.12 51.73 -28.28
C THR A 535 24.76 52.93 -28.96
N ASN A 536 25.69 53.61 -28.28
CA ASN A 536 26.51 54.68 -28.84
C ASN A 536 27.39 54.15 -29.99
N GLY A 537 26.90 54.19 -31.23
CA GLY A 537 27.65 53.65 -32.37
C GLY A 537 27.10 53.92 -33.78
N GLY A 538 26.07 54.75 -33.96
CA GLY A 538 25.59 55.11 -35.30
C GLY A 538 24.33 55.96 -35.26
N ASN A 539 24.14 56.84 -36.25
CA ASN A 539 23.07 57.86 -36.38
C ASN A 539 21.61 57.33 -36.43
N ASN A 540 21.32 56.11 -35.97
CA ASN A 540 19.96 55.60 -35.82
C ASN A 540 19.59 55.51 -34.34
N ASN A 541 18.83 56.51 -33.89
CA ASN A 541 18.49 56.76 -32.50
C ASN A 541 17.21 55.98 -32.07
N ASN A 542 17.21 54.65 -32.22
CA ASN A 542 16.11 53.81 -31.71
C ASN A 542 16.62 52.95 -30.52
N PRO A 543 16.39 53.37 -29.26
CA PRO A 543 16.83 52.60 -28.09
C PRO A 543 16.17 51.22 -28.03
N PHE A 544 16.94 50.19 -27.65
CA PHE A 544 16.34 48.92 -27.25
C PHE A 544 15.59 49.13 -25.93
N GLN A 545 14.31 48.78 -25.89
CA GLN A 545 13.44 48.93 -24.72
C GLN A 545 13.05 47.55 -24.17
N THR A 546 13.19 47.36 -22.86
CA THR A 546 12.66 46.18 -22.15
C THR A 546 11.24 46.46 -21.70
N ILE A 547 10.31 45.56 -22.01
CA ILE A 547 8.87 45.73 -21.74
C ILE A 547 8.41 44.72 -20.69
N GLN A 548 7.83 45.22 -19.60
CA GLN A 548 7.10 44.44 -18.59
C GLN A 548 5.59 44.65 -18.78
N ARG A 549 4.79 43.59 -18.70
CA ARG A 549 3.33 43.70 -18.83
C ARG A 549 2.70 43.76 -17.44
N GLU A 550 1.85 44.76 -17.21
CA GLU A 550 1.06 44.85 -15.97
C GLU A 550 -0.43 44.97 -16.29
N ASP A 551 -1.26 44.41 -15.42
CA ASP A 551 -2.71 44.47 -15.55
C ASP A 551 -3.25 45.76 -14.93
N VAL A 552 -4.01 46.51 -15.71
CA VAL A 552 -4.70 47.72 -15.26
C VAL A 552 -6.21 47.53 -15.38
N GLY A 553 -6.95 47.81 -14.32
CA GLY A 553 -8.40 47.65 -14.27
C GLY A 553 -8.90 47.42 -12.84
N LEU A 554 -10.10 46.84 -12.75
CA LEU A 554 -10.71 46.45 -11.48
C LEU A 554 -10.23 45.05 -11.10
N LYS A 555 -9.58 44.94 -9.95
CA LYS A 555 -9.17 43.67 -9.34
C LYS A 555 -9.82 43.56 -7.96
N LEU A 556 -10.57 42.49 -7.74
CA LEU A 556 -11.16 42.17 -6.44
C LEU A 556 -10.68 40.78 -6.04
N ASN A 557 -10.04 40.67 -4.88
CA ASN A 557 -9.64 39.43 -4.26
C ASN A 557 -10.29 39.35 -2.88
N ILE A 558 -10.96 38.25 -2.60
CA ILE A 558 -11.70 38.06 -1.36
C ILE A 558 -11.44 36.67 -0.78
N ARG A 559 -11.43 36.57 0.54
CA ARG A 559 -11.49 35.32 1.28
C ARG A 559 -12.58 35.42 2.34
N PRO A 560 -13.76 34.82 2.12
CA PRO A 560 -14.81 34.77 3.12
C PRO A 560 -14.56 33.69 4.16
N GLN A 561 -15.01 33.96 5.37
CA GLN A 561 -15.15 33.00 6.46
C GLN A 561 -16.48 33.25 7.16
N ILE A 562 -17.34 32.24 7.21
CA ILE A 562 -18.64 32.30 7.88
C ILE A 562 -18.45 31.92 9.36
N SER A 563 -18.91 32.77 10.26
CA SER A 563 -19.02 32.46 11.69
C SER A 563 -20.29 31.67 11.99
N GLU A 564 -20.33 30.96 13.12
CA GLU A 564 -21.52 30.21 13.53
C GLU A 564 -22.77 31.10 13.69
N GLY A 565 -22.57 32.37 14.08
CA GLY A 565 -23.63 33.37 14.21
C GLY A 565 -24.19 33.91 12.88
N GLY A 566 -23.68 33.45 11.73
CA GLY A 566 -24.12 33.91 10.40
C GLY A 566 -23.42 35.17 9.90
N ALA A 567 -22.61 35.84 10.72
CA ALA A 567 -21.74 36.91 10.27
C ALA A 567 -20.61 36.36 9.39
N VAL A 568 -20.26 37.11 8.35
CA VAL A 568 -19.20 36.80 7.40
C VAL A 568 -18.01 37.71 7.67
N LYS A 569 -16.89 37.10 8.04
CA LYS A 569 -15.59 37.77 8.03
C LYS A 569 -15.03 37.72 6.60
N LEU A 570 -14.60 38.84 6.06
CA LEU A 570 -14.04 38.95 4.73
C LEU A 570 -12.66 39.59 4.82
N ASP A 571 -11.64 38.89 4.32
CA ASP A 571 -10.36 39.50 3.99
C ASP A 571 -10.42 39.94 2.52
N ILE A 572 -10.24 41.24 2.27
CA ILE A 572 -10.55 41.86 0.98
C ILE A 572 -9.36 42.69 0.51
N TYR A 573 -8.92 42.42 -0.71
CA TYR A 573 -8.02 43.28 -1.47
C TYR A 573 -8.75 43.74 -2.73
N GLN A 574 -9.04 45.03 -2.81
CA GLN A 574 -9.69 45.66 -3.95
C GLN A 574 -8.76 46.71 -4.55
N GLU A 575 -8.63 46.71 -5.86
CA GLU A 575 -7.85 47.67 -6.62
C GLU A 575 -8.65 48.14 -7.84
N VAL A 576 -8.62 49.43 -8.11
CA VAL A 576 -9.13 50.06 -9.32
C VAL A 576 -7.99 50.86 -9.93
N SER A 577 -7.54 50.44 -11.10
CA SER A 577 -6.53 51.16 -11.87
C SER A 577 -7.04 51.58 -13.25
N SER A 578 -6.65 52.79 -13.65
CA SER A 578 -6.97 53.37 -14.96
C SER A 578 -5.74 54.01 -15.55
N ILE A 579 -5.68 54.12 -16.88
CA ILE A 579 -4.59 54.80 -17.57
C ILE A 579 -4.89 56.29 -17.63
N ASP A 580 -3.91 57.14 -17.32
CA ASP A 580 -3.98 58.57 -17.55
C ASP A 580 -3.34 58.90 -18.91
N GLU A 581 -4.18 59.01 -19.94
CA GLU A 581 -3.73 59.32 -21.31
C GLU A 581 -3.16 60.74 -21.43
N SER A 582 -3.52 61.66 -20.54
CA SER A 582 -3.07 63.06 -20.60
C SER A 582 -1.63 63.26 -20.10
N SER A 583 -1.22 62.44 -19.13
CA SER A 583 0.14 62.43 -18.56
C SER A 583 1.06 61.42 -19.25
N SER A 584 0.50 60.54 -20.09
CA SER A 584 1.24 59.52 -20.83
C SER A 584 1.87 60.12 -22.10
N SER A 585 3.19 59.96 -22.27
CA SER A 585 3.91 60.39 -23.47
C SER A 585 4.84 59.28 -23.97
N ALA A 586 5.14 59.27 -25.26
CA ALA A 586 6.08 58.33 -25.86
C ALA A 586 7.48 58.36 -25.20
N THR A 587 7.83 59.46 -24.53
CA THR A 587 9.11 59.65 -23.82
C THR A 587 9.05 59.24 -22.34
N THR A 588 7.92 59.38 -21.65
CA THR A 588 7.75 59.12 -20.20
C THR A 588 7.09 57.78 -19.89
N GLY A 589 6.56 57.07 -20.89
CA GLY A 589 5.80 55.85 -20.71
C GLY A 589 4.34 56.11 -20.34
N ILE A 590 3.60 55.03 -20.10
CA ILE A 590 2.19 55.07 -19.72
C ILE A 590 2.10 55.35 -18.21
N VAL A 591 1.31 56.35 -17.80
CA VAL A 591 1.04 56.66 -16.39
C VAL A 591 -0.32 56.06 -16.00
N THR A 592 -0.39 55.46 -14.80
CA THR A 592 -1.64 54.86 -14.27
C THR A 592 -2.06 55.49 -12.95
N ASN A 593 -3.37 55.69 -12.81
CA ASN A 593 -3.99 56.04 -11.54
C ASN A 593 -4.39 54.74 -10.85
N LYS A 594 -3.96 54.54 -9.60
CA LYS A 594 -4.25 53.33 -8.82
C LYS A 594 -4.91 53.70 -7.49
N ARG A 595 -6.08 53.14 -7.24
CA ARG A 595 -6.82 53.24 -5.97
C ARG A 595 -6.93 51.82 -5.41
N ALA A 596 -6.48 51.59 -4.18
CA ALA A 596 -6.50 50.25 -3.57
C ALA A 596 -6.94 50.29 -2.11
N ILE A 597 -7.63 49.23 -1.68
CA ILE A 597 -8.11 49.00 -0.32
C ILE A 597 -7.74 47.56 0.05
N ASP A 598 -7.03 47.40 1.16
CA ASP A 598 -6.71 46.11 1.78
C ASP A 598 -7.22 46.12 3.22
N THR A 599 -8.25 45.33 3.52
CA THR A 599 -8.91 45.36 4.82
C THR A 599 -9.56 44.01 5.17
N SER A 600 -9.81 43.80 6.47
CA SER A 600 -10.57 42.67 7.00
C SER A 600 -11.78 43.21 7.75
N VAL A 601 -12.98 42.77 7.38
CA VAL A 601 -14.25 43.27 7.95
C VAL A 601 -15.15 42.11 8.34
N LEU A 602 -15.94 42.30 9.40
CA LEU A 602 -16.98 41.36 9.83
C LEU A 602 -18.34 42.01 9.57
N ILE A 603 -19.19 41.34 8.81
CA ILE A 603 -20.47 41.88 8.33
C ILE A 603 -21.53 40.81 8.47
N ASP A 604 -22.75 41.18 8.84
CA ASP A 604 -23.88 40.26 8.86
C ASP A 604 -24.36 39.89 7.44
N ASP A 605 -24.98 38.72 7.31
CA ASP A 605 -25.52 38.24 6.04
C ASP A 605 -26.53 39.22 5.43
N GLY A 606 -26.31 39.61 4.18
CA GLY A 606 -27.18 40.52 3.42
C GLY A 606 -27.06 41.99 3.79
N GLN A 607 -26.25 42.37 4.78
CA GLN A 607 -26.05 43.77 5.16
C GLN A 607 -25.03 44.47 4.26
N ILE A 608 -25.27 45.76 3.96
CA ILE A 608 -24.31 46.61 3.23
C ILE A 608 -23.44 47.33 4.25
N ILE A 609 -22.12 47.27 4.06
CA ILE A 609 -21.14 48.07 4.80
C ILE A 609 -20.38 48.99 3.85
N VAL A 610 -19.89 50.12 4.36
CA VAL A 610 -18.91 50.96 3.67
C VAL A 610 -17.51 50.48 4.06
N LEU A 611 -16.70 50.03 3.10
CA LEU A 611 -15.30 49.64 3.40
C LEU A 611 -14.41 50.87 3.54
N GLY A 612 -14.70 51.92 2.78
CA GLY A 612 -13.92 53.15 2.76
C GLY A 612 -14.41 54.15 1.71
N GLY A 613 -13.78 55.31 1.69
CA GLY A 613 -14.05 56.36 0.71
C GLY A 613 -13.00 57.47 0.76
N LEU A 614 -12.97 58.28 -0.29
CA LEU A 614 -12.12 59.46 -0.42
C LEU A 614 -12.99 60.62 -0.87
N LEU A 615 -12.92 61.74 -0.15
CA LEU A 615 -13.45 63.01 -0.61
C LEU A 615 -12.26 63.96 -0.77
N GLU A 616 -12.00 64.35 -2.00
CA GLU A 616 -10.92 65.27 -2.33
C GLU A 616 -11.49 66.49 -3.07
N GLU A 617 -11.01 67.66 -2.67
CA GLU A 617 -11.34 68.93 -3.32
C GLU A 617 -10.05 69.74 -3.48
N ASN A 618 -9.71 70.04 -4.74
CA ASN A 618 -8.55 70.86 -5.09
C ASN A 618 -9.02 72.12 -5.81
N VAL A 619 -8.61 73.28 -5.29
CA VAL A 619 -8.88 74.59 -5.89
C VAL A 619 -7.54 75.25 -6.22
N THR A 620 -7.25 75.36 -7.51
CA THR A 620 -6.08 76.08 -8.04
C THR A 620 -6.52 77.45 -8.56
N LEU A 621 -5.90 78.50 -8.02
CA LEU A 621 -6.12 79.88 -8.43
C LEU A 621 -4.79 80.44 -8.98
N THR A 622 -4.75 80.73 -10.26
CA THR A 622 -3.61 81.38 -10.91
C THR A 622 -4.03 82.78 -11.32
N SER A 623 -3.35 83.80 -10.80
CA SER A 623 -3.59 85.18 -11.19
C SER A 623 -2.27 85.79 -11.66
N ASN A 624 -2.22 86.17 -12.93
CA ASN A 624 -1.12 86.95 -13.49
C ASN A 624 -1.63 88.38 -13.63
N ASN A 625 -0.87 89.36 -13.16
CA ASN A 625 -1.31 90.75 -13.17
C ASN A 625 -0.14 91.71 -13.37
N VAL A 626 -0.40 92.86 -14.00
CA VAL A 626 0.60 93.93 -14.08
C VAL A 626 0.65 94.66 -12.73
N PRO A 627 1.81 94.76 -12.05
CA PRO A 627 1.91 95.50 -10.80
C PRO A 627 1.56 96.98 -11.01
N GLY A 628 0.75 97.57 -10.12
CA GLY A 628 0.26 98.95 -10.23
C GLY A 628 -1.07 99.08 -11.01
N LEU A 629 -1.08 98.79 -12.31
CA LEU A 629 -2.27 98.99 -13.17
C LEU A 629 -3.42 98.02 -12.87
N SER A 630 -3.12 96.87 -12.28
CA SER A 630 -4.12 95.85 -11.95
C SER A 630 -4.98 96.19 -10.71
N SER A 631 -4.57 97.11 -9.85
CA SER A 631 -5.33 97.47 -8.64
C SER A 631 -6.38 98.56 -8.86
N ILE A 632 -6.45 99.17 -10.05
CA ILE A 632 -7.44 100.20 -10.37
C ILE A 632 -8.84 99.56 -10.41
N PRO A 633 -9.84 100.08 -9.66
CA PRO A 633 -11.20 99.58 -9.74
C PRO A 633 -11.75 99.74 -11.17
N VAL A 634 -12.52 98.75 -11.63
CA VAL A 634 -13.11 98.69 -12.99
C VAL A 634 -12.10 98.47 -14.13
N LEU A 635 -11.00 99.23 -14.19
CA LEU A 635 -10.00 99.14 -15.26
C LEU A 635 -8.94 98.06 -15.03
N GLY A 636 -8.76 97.60 -13.79
CA GLY A 636 -7.76 96.60 -13.44
C GLY A 636 -7.98 95.23 -14.08
N SER A 637 -9.22 94.87 -14.45
CA SER A 637 -9.54 93.63 -15.17
C SER A 637 -8.95 93.57 -16.57
N LEU A 638 -8.63 94.72 -17.18
CA LEU A 638 -7.94 94.82 -18.47
C LEU A 638 -6.45 94.45 -18.39
N PHE A 639 -5.91 94.34 -17.16
CA PHE A 639 -4.49 94.11 -16.88
C PHE A 639 -4.27 92.88 -15.97
N LYS A 640 -5.27 91.99 -15.88
CA LYS A 640 -5.22 90.72 -15.16
C LYS A 640 -5.57 89.56 -16.08
N TYR A 641 -4.96 88.41 -15.78
CA TYR A 641 -5.34 87.11 -16.30
C TYR A 641 -5.59 86.20 -15.09
N ASP A 642 -6.85 85.87 -14.87
CA ASP A 642 -7.29 84.99 -13.80
C ASP A 642 -7.68 83.64 -14.39
N SER A 643 -7.13 82.57 -13.82
CA SER A 643 -7.51 81.19 -14.11
C SER A 643 -7.86 80.50 -12.79
N ARG A 644 -9.07 79.96 -12.72
CA ARG A 644 -9.59 79.23 -11.57
C ARG A 644 -9.94 77.82 -12.01
N LYS A 645 -9.41 76.83 -11.30
CA LYS A 645 -9.72 75.42 -11.53
C LYS A 645 -10.12 74.78 -10.20
N ARG A 646 -11.31 74.20 -10.15
CA ARG A 646 -11.83 73.41 -9.03
C ARG A 646 -12.05 71.99 -9.51
N THR A 647 -11.45 71.02 -8.84
CA THR A 647 -11.67 69.59 -9.08
C THR A 647 -12.14 68.96 -7.78
N LYS A 648 -13.29 68.29 -7.82
CA LYS A 648 -13.87 67.58 -6.68
C LYS A 648 -14.08 66.12 -7.05
N THR A 649 -13.66 65.21 -6.19
CA THR A 649 -13.76 63.76 -6.39
C THR A 649 -14.32 63.11 -5.13
N ASN A 650 -15.41 62.37 -5.27
CA ASN A 650 -16.04 61.59 -4.22
C ASN A 650 -16.00 60.12 -4.61
N LEU A 651 -15.29 59.31 -3.83
CA LEU A 651 -15.21 57.87 -3.98
C LEU A 651 -15.80 57.21 -2.73
N MET A 652 -16.71 56.27 -2.92
CA MET A 652 -17.17 55.37 -1.86
C MET A 652 -17.17 53.93 -2.37
N VAL A 653 -16.76 53.02 -1.49
CA VAL A 653 -16.80 51.59 -1.74
C VAL A 653 -17.69 50.94 -0.70
N PHE A 654 -18.73 50.27 -1.17
CA PHE A 654 -19.65 49.48 -0.36
C PHE A 654 -19.47 48.00 -0.67
N LEU A 655 -19.83 47.15 0.28
CA LEU A 655 -19.84 45.71 0.08
C LEU A 655 -21.00 45.09 0.82
N ARG A 656 -21.53 44.04 0.20
CA ARG A 656 -22.63 43.22 0.70
C ARG A 656 -22.28 41.75 0.53
N PRO A 657 -22.08 40.98 1.61
CA PRO A 657 -22.03 39.53 1.51
C PRO A 657 -23.45 38.95 1.53
N TYR A 658 -23.62 37.82 0.86
CA TYR A 658 -24.84 37.02 0.89
C TYR A 658 -24.47 35.53 1.00
N VAL A 659 -24.90 34.88 2.07
CA VAL A 659 -24.59 33.47 2.36
C VAL A 659 -25.59 32.56 1.67
N VAL A 660 -25.08 31.67 0.83
CA VAL A 660 -25.86 30.68 0.07
C VAL A 660 -25.59 29.30 0.65
N ARG A 661 -26.58 28.75 1.38
CA ARG A 661 -26.48 27.41 2.00
C ARG A 661 -27.14 26.34 1.14
N ASP A 662 -28.26 26.67 0.50
CA ASP A 662 -29.08 25.71 -0.23
C ASP A 662 -28.97 25.83 -1.75
N ALA A 663 -29.16 24.70 -2.45
CA ALA A 663 -29.22 24.68 -3.91
C ALA A 663 -30.39 25.51 -4.49
N ARG A 664 -31.48 25.66 -3.72
CA ARG A 664 -32.61 26.53 -4.11
C ARG A 664 -32.24 28.00 -4.01
N GLN A 665 -31.52 28.39 -2.95
CA GLN A 665 -31.03 29.77 -2.78
C GLN A 665 -30.00 30.12 -3.85
N SER A 666 -29.09 29.20 -4.19
CA SER A 666 -28.14 29.43 -5.30
C SER A 666 -28.89 29.62 -6.61
N ALA A 667 -29.89 28.78 -6.89
CA ALA A 667 -30.68 28.88 -8.11
C ALA A 667 -31.46 30.20 -8.19
N SER A 668 -32.08 30.67 -7.10
CA SER A 668 -32.81 31.94 -7.10
C SER A 668 -31.88 33.13 -7.35
N VAL A 669 -30.71 33.17 -6.69
CA VAL A 669 -29.71 34.23 -6.89
C VAL A 669 -29.18 34.24 -8.32
N THR A 670 -28.87 33.07 -8.89
CA THR A 670 -28.46 32.97 -10.30
C THR A 670 -29.56 33.42 -11.25
N MET A 671 -30.81 33.01 -10.98
CA MET A 671 -31.97 33.36 -11.80
C MET A 671 -32.24 34.86 -11.80
N ASP A 672 -32.20 35.51 -10.63
CA ASP A 672 -32.38 36.96 -10.50
C ASP A 672 -31.33 37.73 -11.30
N ARG A 673 -30.06 37.27 -11.26
CA ARG A 673 -28.96 37.88 -12.02
C ARG A 673 -29.08 37.62 -13.52
N TYR A 674 -29.54 36.45 -13.91
CA TYR A 674 -29.80 36.09 -15.30
C TYR A 674 -30.89 36.98 -15.90
N ASP A 675 -32.01 37.11 -15.21
CA ASP A 675 -33.12 37.95 -15.64
C ASP A 675 -32.72 39.44 -15.69
N TYR A 676 -31.90 39.91 -14.74
CA TYR A 676 -31.32 41.25 -14.78
C TYR A 676 -30.52 41.50 -16.06
N MET A 677 -29.60 40.59 -16.41
CA MET A 677 -28.79 40.70 -17.63
C MET A 677 -29.65 40.66 -18.89
N ARG A 678 -30.66 39.78 -18.92
CA ARG A 678 -31.58 39.68 -20.06
C ARG A 678 -32.41 40.96 -20.24
N ARG A 679 -32.93 41.55 -19.16
CA ARG A 679 -33.64 42.84 -19.21
C ARG A 679 -32.72 43.97 -19.66
N ALA A 680 -31.47 43.99 -19.16
CA ALA A 680 -30.48 44.98 -19.58
C ALA A 680 -30.15 44.88 -21.07
N GLN A 681 -30.00 43.66 -21.62
CA GLN A 681 -29.83 43.42 -23.06
C GLN A 681 -31.05 43.83 -23.88
N GLY A 682 -32.26 43.56 -23.36
CA GLY A 682 -33.51 43.99 -24.00
C GLY A 682 -33.59 45.52 -24.12
N ASN A 683 -33.18 46.25 -23.08
CA ASN A 683 -33.14 47.71 -23.09
C ASN A 683 -31.99 48.26 -23.96
N ALA A 684 -30.92 47.50 -24.17
CA ALA A 684 -29.75 47.88 -24.95
C ALA A 684 -29.86 47.50 -26.44
N GLN A 685 -31.03 47.10 -26.92
CA GLN A 685 -31.23 46.83 -28.34
C GLN A 685 -31.04 48.14 -29.12
N PRO A 686 -30.24 48.13 -30.22
CA PRO A 686 -30.14 49.29 -31.08
C PRO A 686 -31.54 49.64 -31.60
N GLY A 687 -31.93 50.90 -31.46
CA GLY A 687 -33.23 51.37 -31.90
C GLY A 687 -33.42 51.16 -33.41
N ASP A 688 -34.67 51.01 -33.83
CA ASP A 688 -35.01 50.84 -35.24
C ASP A 688 -34.48 52.04 -36.05
N HIS A 689 -33.64 51.75 -37.04
CA HIS A 689 -33.10 52.75 -37.95
C HIS A 689 -33.77 52.63 -39.32
N TRP A 690 -34.36 53.72 -39.82
CA TRP A 690 -35.15 53.76 -41.05
C TRP A 690 -34.42 53.30 -42.33
N LEU A 691 -33.10 53.49 -42.41
CA LEU A 691 -32.29 53.16 -43.60
C LEU A 691 -31.41 51.90 -43.42
N LEU A 692 -31.20 51.45 -42.18
CA LEU A 692 -30.28 50.34 -41.90
C LEU A 692 -31.10 49.11 -41.50
N PRO A 693 -30.68 47.90 -41.88
CA PRO A 693 -31.34 46.69 -41.41
C PRO A 693 -31.30 46.64 -39.88
N ASN A 694 -32.40 46.19 -39.27
CA ASN A 694 -32.46 46.02 -37.82
C ASN A 694 -31.43 44.95 -37.40
N MET A 695 -30.34 45.40 -36.81
CA MET A 695 -29.30 44.56 -36.25
C MET A 695 -29.66 44.25 -34.80
N GLN A 696 -30.47 43.21 -34.57
CA GLN A 696 -30.80 42.79 -33.20
C GLN A 696 -29.53 42.39 -32.46
N ALA A 697 -29.30 43.02 -31.30
CA ALA A 697 -28.23 42.61 -30.40
C ALA A 697 -28.51 41.19 -29.86
N PRO A 698 -27.46 40.38 -29.59
CA PRO A 698 -27.63 39.07 -29.00
C PRO A 698 -28.31 39.19 -27.63
N MET A 699 -29.43 38.49 -27.44
CA MET A 699 -30.15 38.42 -26.18
C MET A 699 -30.01 37.03 -25.57
N LEU A 700 -29.90 36.97 -24.24
CA LEU A 700 -29.95 35.72 -23.49
C LEU A 700 -31.32 35.03 -23.70
N PRO A 701 -31.35 33.69 -23.84
CA PRO A 701 -32.59 32.96 -23.95
C PRO A 701 -33.51 33.20 -22.73
N PRO A 702 -34.84 33.05 -22.87
CA PRO A 702 -35.69 33.06 -21.69
C PRO A 702 -35.26 31.98 -20.70
N SER A 703 -35.27 32.34 -19.43
CA SER A 703 -35.04 31.41 -18.34
C SER A 703 -36.08 30.29 -18.40
N GLY A 704 -35.62 29.04 -18.49
CA GLY A 704 -36.46 27.86 -18.72
C GLY A 704 -36.56 27.38 -20.18
N SER A 705 -35.99 28.11 -21.15
CA SER A 705 -35.89 27.66 -22.55
C SER A 705 -34.54 27.05 -22.92
N ALA A 706 -33.69 26.75 -21.94
CA ALA A 706 -32.72 25.67 -22.14
C ALA A 706 -33.54 24.48 -22.65
N PRO A 707 -33.09 23.71 -23.65
CA PRO A 707 -33.73 22.44 -23.92
C PRO A 707 -33.78 21.74 -22.56
N SER A 708 -34.97 21.63 -21.99
CA SER A 708 -35.20 20.73 -20.89
C SER A 708 -34.92 19.40 -21.56
N VAL A 709 -33.67 18.98 -21.48
CA VAL A 709 -33.31 17.62 -21.75
C VAL A 709 -34.19 16.90 -20.75
N SER A 710 -35.28 16.31 -21.24
CA SER A 710 -36.14 15.47 -20.43
C SER A 710 -35.19 14.62 -19.60
N ASN A 711 -35.37 14.61 -18.28
CA ASN A 711 -34.42 14.18 -17.25
C ASN A 711 -33.75 12.79 -17.43
N ASN A 712 -33.88 12.12 -18.56
CA ASN A 712 -33.44 10.75 -18.81
C ASN A 712 -32.51 10.61 -20.04
N ALA A 713 -32.23 11.65 -20.83
CA ALA A 713 -31.46 11.43 -22.08
C ALA A 713 -29.95 11.25 -21.86
N TYR A 714 -29.40 11.74 -20.74
CA TYR A 714 -27.98 11.59 -20.39
C TYR A 714 -27.73 11.06 -18.97
N ASP A 715 -28.78 10.83 -18.16
CA ASP A 715 -28.58 10.13 -16.90
C ASP A 715 -28.49 8.63 -17.17
N MET A 716 -27.27 8.14 -17.39
CA MET A 716 -26.99 6.71 -17.49
C MET A 716 -27.01 6.02 -16.11
N ARG A 717 -27.29 6.75 -15.01
CA ARG A 717 -27.47 6.14 -13.70
C ARG A 717 -28.83 5.43 -13.69
N PRO A 718 -28.92 4.20 -13.14
CA PRO A 718 -30.19 3.52 -13.03
C PRO A 718 -31.19 4.39 -12.27
N ASP A 719 -32.42 4.55 -12.78
CA ASP A 719 -33.52 5.34 -12.17
C ASP A 719 -33.76 5.00 -10.69
N GLN A 720 -33.27 3.85 -10.24
CA GLN A 720 -33.41 3.37 -8.86
C GLN A 720 -32.29 3.81 -7.91
N LEU A 721 -31.29 4.60 -8.31
CA LEU A 721 -30.16 4.97 -7.44
C LEU A 721 -30.62 5.74 -6.17
N ALA A 722 -31.56 6.68 -6.33
CA ALA A 722 -32.11 7.43 -5.20
C ALA A 722 -32.93 6.52 -4.25
N GLU A 723 -33.47 5.43 -4.78
CA GLU A 723 -34.31 4.48 -4.06
C GLU A 723 -33.50 3.35 -3.41
N THR A 724 -32.37 2.95 -4.03
CA THR A 724 -31.36 2.06 -3.43
C THR A 724 -30.58 2.75 -2.32
N MET A 725 -30.35 4.06 -2.40
CA MET A 725 -29.73 4.83 -1.31
C MET A 725 -30.65 5.02 -0.09
N ARG A 726 -31.98 4.90 -0.26
CA ARG A 726 -32.97 5.03 0.82
C ARG A 726 -33.42 3.69 1.39
N ARG A 727 -33.18 2.57 0.69
CA ARG A 727 -33.44 1.24 1.23
C ARG A 727 -32.37 0.92 2.30
N PRO A 728 -32.76 0.51 3.51
CA PRO A 728 -31.81 -0.16 4.40
C PRO A 728 -31.24 -1.37 3.65
N PRO A 729 -29.95 -1.69 3.86
CA PRO A 729 -29.30 -2.79 3.15
C PRO A 729 -30.17 -4.05 3.29
N PRO A 730 -30.42 -4.80 2.19
CA PRO A 730 -31.17 -6.05 2.30
C PRO A 730 -30.46 -6.93 3.32
N THR A 731 -31.21 -7.47 4.29
CA THR A 731 -30.67 -8.47 5.19
C THR A 731 -30.10 -9.59 4.34
N THR A 732 -28.80 -9.83 4.45
CA THR A 732 -28.10 -10.89 3.73
C THR A 732 -28.68 -12.23 4.16
N VAL A 733 -29.74 -12.69 3.48
CA VAL A 733 -30.13 -14.09 3.53
C VAL A 733 -29.13 -14.77 2.59
N GLU A 734 -28.03 -15.22 3.16
CA GLU A 734 -27.07 -16.06 2.47
C GLU A 734 -27.75 -17.40 2.16
N SER A 735 -28.54 -17.45 1.09
CA SER A 735 -28.82 -18.71 0.43
C SER A 735 -27.57 -19.11 -0.36
N PHE A 736 -26.53 -19.53 0.36
CA PHE A 736 -25.56 -20.43 -0.23
C PHE A 736 -26.30 -21.75 -0.47
N ALA A 737 -26.91 -21.85 -1.66
CA ALA A 737 -27.11 -23.16 -2.24
C ALA A 737 -25.71 -23.74 -2.43
N VAL A 738 -25.27 -24.50 -1.43
CA VAL A 738 -24.12 -25.39 -1.52
C VAL A 738 -24.28 -26.09 -2.85
N ARG A 739 -23.39 -25.82 -3.81
CA ARG A 739 -23.17 -26.77 -4.90
C ARG A 739 -22.68 -28.03 -4.20
N GLN A 740 -23.63 -28.89 -3.82
CA GLN A 740 -23.32 -30.26 -3.47
C GLN A 740 -22.59 -30.78 -4.70
N TYR A 741 -21.32 -31.13 -4.51
CA TYR A 741 -20.63 -31.96 -5.50
C TYR A 741 -21.58 -33.12 -5.79
N PRO A 742 -21.91 -33.39 -7.07
CA PRO A 742 -22.79 -34.50 -7.37
C PRO A 742 -22.16 -35.74 -6.75
N ALA A 743 -22.96 -36.44 -5.92
CA ALA A 743 -22.56 -37.70 -5.32
C ALA A 743 -21.94 -38.59 -6.40
N ALA A 744 -20.88 -39.30 -6.03
CA ALA A 744 -20.15 -40.21 -6.91
C ALA A 744 -21.14 -41.08 -7.70
N ARG A 745 -21.24 -40.83 -9.02
CA ARG A 745 -22.11 -41.60 -9.91
C ARG A 745 -21.59 -43.03 -9.96
N GLN A 746 -22.38 -43.94 -9.39
CA GLN A 746 -22.31 -45.35 -9.67
C GLN A 746 -22.75 -45.60 -11.12
N THR A 747 -22.05 -46.55 -11.75
CA THR A 747 -22.41 -47.32 -12.95
C THR A 747 -22.39 -46.64 -14.32
N SER A 748 -21.77 -47.40 -15.23
CA SER A 748 -21.44 -47.20 -16.64
C SER A 748 -22.66 -47.16 -17.57
N ASP A 749 -22.70 -46.14 -18.43
CA ASP A 749 -23.50 -46.09 -19.66
C ASP A 749 -22.52 -46.10 -20.85
N PRO A 750 -22.52 -47.13 -21.73
CA PRO A 750 -21.49 -47.32 -22.76
C PRO A 750 -21.77 -46.59 -24.09
N ALA A 751 -22.53 -45.50 -24.11
CA ALA A 751 -22.94 -44.85 -25.37
C ALA A 751 -22.71 -43.32 -25.44
N GLN A 752 -21.62 -42.78 -24.87
CA GLN A 752 -21.24 -41.38 -25.12
C GLN A 752 -19.81 -41.25 -25.66
N PRO A 753 -19.59 -40.54 -26.79
CA PRO A 753 -18.25 -40.31 -27.32
C PRO A 753 -17.47 -39.35 -26.41
N ILE A 754 -16.27 -39.77 -26.02
CA ILE A 754 -15.32 -39.03 -25.19
C ILE A 754 -14.94 -37.74 -25.93
N ARG A 755 -15.30 -36.57 -25.38
CA ARG A 755 -14.82 -35.28 -25.87
C ARG A 755 -13.42 -35.00 -25.30
N ALA A 756 -12.43 -34.93 -26.18
CA ALA A 756 -11.10 -34.43 -25.84
C ALA A 756 -11.15 -32.91 -25.64
N SER A 757 -10.82 -32.43 -24.44
CA SER A 757 -10.62 -31.02 -24.15
C SER A 757 -9.23 -30.58 -24.65
N LEU A 758 -9.18 -29.61 -25.57
CA LEU A 758 -7.96 -28.98 -26.04
C LEU A 758 -7.38 -28.05 -24.95
N PRO A 759 -6.05 -28.04 -24.71
CA PRO A 759 -5.42 -27.02 -23.89
C PRO A 759 -5.37 -25.66 -24.63
N LEU A 760 -5.39 -24.56 -23.86
CA LEU A 760 -5.35 -23.19 -24.38
C LEU A 760 -4.09 -22.96 -25.25
N GLY A 761 -4.28 -22.49 -26.48
CA GLY A 761 -3.20 -22.03 -27.37
C GLY A 761 -3.21 -22.54 -28.81
N VAL A 762 -4.17 -23.37 -29.23
CA VAL A 762 -4.23 -23.91 -30.60
C VAL A 762 -5.58 -23.61 -31.25
N SER A 763 -5.57 -22.82 -32.33
CA SER A 763 -6.74 -22.54 -33.16
C SER A 763 -6.77 -23.46 -34.38
N VAL A 764 -7.93 -24.07 -34.66
CA VAL A 764 -8.16 -24.90 -35.85
C VAL A 764 -8.47 -23.99 -37.05
N ALA A 765 -7.59 -23.99 -38.06
CA ALA A 765 -7.87 -23.37 -39.35
C ALA A 765 -8.98 -24.18 -40.06
N ARG A 766 -10.04 -23.50 -40.52
CA ARG A 766 -11.21 -24.11 -41.17
C ARG A 766 -11.08 -24.22 -42.69
N ASP A 767 -9.91 -23.93 -43.26
CA ASP A 767 -9.74 -23.83 -44.71
C ASP A 767 -8.90 -24.99 -45.26
N PRO A 768 -9.44 -25.87 -46.14
CA PRO A 768 -8.73 -27.03 -46.68
C PRO A 768 -7.62 -26.65 -47.68
N SER A 769 -7.51 -25.38 -48.07
CA SER A 769 -6.53 -24.88 -49.04
C SER A 769 -5.17 -24.53 -48.43
N SER A 770 -5.06 -24.37 -47.10
CA SER A 770 -3.79 -24.11 -46.41
C SER A 770 -2.96 -25.37 -46.13
N LEU A 771 -3.40 -26.53 -46.62
CA LEU A 771 -2.81 -27.86 -46.35
C LEU A 771 -1.77 -28.33 -47.39
N TYR A 772 -1.49 -27.54 -48.42
CA TYR A 772 -0.62 -27.93 -49.53
C TYR A 772 0.60 -27.03 -49.74
N GLY A 773 0.95 -26.20 -48.76
CA GLY A 773 2.16 -25.38 -48.76
C GLY A 773 3.35 -26.11 -48.11
N GLU A 774 4.46 -26.13 -48.83
CA GLU A 774 5.82 -26.51 -48.44
C GLU A 774 6.22 -28.00 -48.54
N THR A 775 7.08 -28.18 -49.54
CA THR A 775 7.92 -29.31 -49.95
C THR A 775 8.96 -29.63 -48.90
N GLU A 776 8.98 -30.90 -48.43
CA GLU A 776 10.21 -31.70 -48.15
C GLU A 776 9.96 -33.02 -47.39
N SER A 777 8.72 -33.48 -47.18
CA SER A 777 8.48 -34.81 -46.59
C SER A 777 7.36 -35.58 -47.29
N ALA A 778 7.67 -36.80 -47.75
CA ALA A 778 6.75 -37.69 -48.48
C ALA A 778 5.69 -38.36 -47.58
N SER A 779 5.77 -38.16 -46.26
CA SER A 779 4.82 -38.69 -45.28
C SER A 779 4.11 -37.56 -44.51
N ALA A 780 2.84 -37.80 -44.19
CA ALA A 780 2.02 -36.98 -43.30
C ALA A 780 1.83 -37.68 -41.96
N THR A 781 1.85 -36.93 -40.86
CA THR A 781 1.67 -37.47 -39.51
C THR A 781 0.27 -37.14 -39.00
N LEU A 782 -0.49 -38.18 -38.64
CA LEU A 782 -1.81 -38.08 -38.03
C LEU A 782 -1.70 -38.34 -36.52
N GLN A 783 -2.11 -37.38 -35.68
CA GLN A 783 -2.27 -37.58 -34.24
C GLN A 783 -3.74 -37.87 -33.93
N PHE A 784 -4.01 -38.91 -33.14
CA PHE A 784 -5.39 -39.35 -32.90
C PHE A 784 -5.71 -39.68 -31.44
N ALA A 785 -4.72 -39.65 -30.54
CA ALA A 785 -4.95 -39.75 -29.10
C ALA A 785 -3.89 -38.97 -28.29
N SER A 786 -4.31 -38.41 -27.15
CA SER A 786 -3.45 -37.83 -26.12
C SER A 786 -3.91 -38.33 -24.76
N VAL A 787 -3.01 -38.99 -24.02
CA VAL A 787 -3.31 -39.65 -22.74
C VAL A 787 -2.22 -39.36 -21.72
N LYS A 788 -2.57 -39.39 -20.43
CA LYS A 788 -1.63 -39.03 -19.36
C LYS A 788 -0.65 -40.14 -19.01
N THR A 789 -0.98 -41.41 -19.30
CA THR A 789 -0.18 -42.57 -18.91
C THR A 789 0.38 -43.31 -20.12
N ARG A 790 1.60 -43.84 -19.99
CA ARG A 790 2.26 -44.57 -21.09
C ARG A 790 1.55 -45.87 -21.44
N ALA A 791 1.11 -46.62 -20.43
CA ALA A 791 0.45 -47.91 -20.60
C ALA A 791 -0.86 -47.81 -21.39
N GLU A 792 -1.60 -46.72 -21.22
CA GLU A 792 -2.83 -46.45 -21.97
C GLU A 792 -2.53 -46.07 -23.42
N ALA A 793 -1.46 -45.31 -23.66
CA ALA A 793 -1.00 -44.93 -24.99
C ALA A 793 -0.57 -46.16 -25.82
N ASP A 794 0.17 -47.09 -25.20
CA ASP A 794 0.64 -48.30 -25.87
C ASP A 794 -0.53 -49.24 -26.23
N ARG A 795 -1.57 -49.34 -25.39
CA ARG A 795 -2.80 -50.10 -25.72
C ARG A 795 -3.54 -49.50 -26.91
N ILE A 796 -3.64 -48.17 -26.98
CA ILE A 796 -4.28 -47.48 -28.10
C ILE A 796 -3.46 -47.68 -29.38
N ALA A 797 -2.13 -47.60 -29.31
CA ALA A 797 -1.25 -47.85 -30.45
C ALA A 797 -1.39 -49.28 -30.99
N GLN A 798 -1.40 -50.29 -30.11
CA GLN A 798 -1.58 -51.69 -30.50
C GLN A 798 -2.93 -51.94 -31.19
N ARG A 799 -4.01 -51.29 -30.71
CA ARG A 799 -5.34 -51.42 -31.32
C ARG A 799 -5.39 -50.84 -32.73
N VAL A 800 -4.67 -49.76 -33.01
CA VAL A 800 -4.59 -49.14 -34.34
C VAL A 800 -3.59 -49.87 -35.25
N GLN A 801 -2.55 -50.49 -34.70
CA GLN A 801 -1.67 -51.38 -35.46
C GLN A 801 -2.41 -52.61 -35.99
N ALA A 802 -3.37 -53.14 -35.23
CA ALA A 802 -4.18 -54.29 -35.65
C ALA A 802 -5.03 -54.03 -36.92
N SER A 803 -5.32 -52.76 -37.24
CA SER A 803 -6.02 -52.37 -38.46
C SER A 803 -5.10 -52.05 -39.65
N GLY A 804 -3.80 -52.34 -39.52
CA GLY A 804 -2.82 -52.15 -40.59
C GLY A 804 -2.20 -50.75 -40.71
N LEU A 805 -2.54 -49.83 -39.79
CA LEU A 805 -1.91 -48.49 -39.73
C LEU A 805 -0.69 -48.52 -38.81
N GLN A 806 0.41 -47.89 -39.21
CA GLN A 806 1.62 -47.83 -38.39
C GLN A 806 1.51 -46.76 -37.29
N ALA A 807 0.98 -47.13 -36.13
CA ALA A 807 0.89 -46.26 -34.97
C ALA A 807 2.11 -46.38 -34.05
N TYR A 808 2.59 -45.26 -33.51
CA TYR A 808 3.64 -45.19 -32.49
C TYR A 808 3.32 -44.12 -31.45
N VAL A 809 3.95 -44.23 -30.27
CA VAL A 809 3.68 -43.35 -29.13
C VAL A 809 4.89 -42.46 -28.85
N GLN A 810 4.65 -41.16 -28.76
CA GLN A 810 5.64 -40.12 -28.47
C GLN A 810 5.26 -39.36 -27.20
N THR A 811 6.24 -38.84 -26.47
CA THR A 811 6.00 -37.94 -25.33
C THR A 811 5.39 -36.62 -25.81
N GLY A 812 4.35 -36.13 -25.12
CA GLY A 812 3.67 -34.89 -25.44
C GLY A 812 4.56 -33.65 -25.20
N PRO A 813 4.33 -32.54 -25.91
CA PRO A 813 5.06 -31.29 -25.70
C PRO A 813 4.95 -30.81 -24.24
N GLY A 814 6.06 -30.35 -23.65
CA GLY A 814 6.07 -29.84 -22.27
C GLY A 814 5.97 -30.89 -21.16
N GLY A 815 6.20 -32.19 -21.46
CA GLY A 815 6.19 -33.25 -20.45
C GLY A 815 4.80 -33.66 -19.93
N MET A 816 3.74 -33.10 -20.54
CA MET A 816 2.35 -33.34 -20.16
C MET A 816 1.78 -34.54 -20.96
N GLY A 817 2.12 -35.75 -20.56
CA GLY A 817 1.53 -37.00 -21.07
C GLY A 817 2.16 -37.54 -22.37
N TYR A 818 1.42 -38.43 -23.05
CA TYR A 818 1.83 -39.17 -24.24
C TYR A 818 0.82 -38.96 -25.37
N VAL A 819 1.31 -38.82 -26.60
CA VAL A 819 0.51 -38.71 -27.81
C VAL A 819 0.73 -39.94 -28.70
N VAL A 820 -0.33 -40.40 -29.35
CA VAL A 820 -0.28 -41.53 -30.29
C VAL A 820 -0.46 -40.99 -31.70
N ARG A 821 0.46 -41.37 -32.59
CA ARG A 821 0.58 -40.86 -33.96
C ARG A 821 0.74 -41.99 -34.97
N SER A 822 0.29 -41.78 -36.21
CA SER A 822 0.52 -42.67 -37.34
C SER A 822 1.10 -41.89 -38.51
N GLN A 823 2.12 -42.43 -39.17
CA GLN A 823 2.64 -41.88 -40.43
C GLN A 823 1.95 -42.55 -41.62
N VAL A 824 1.50 -41.74 -42.58
CA VAL A 824 0.80 -42.18 -43.79
C VAL A 824 1.39 -41.43 -44.99
N SER A 825 1.34 -41.99 -46.20
CA SER A 825 1.74 -41.25 -47.42
C SER A 825 0.94 -39.95 -47.54
N LYS A 826 1.57 -38.88 -48.04
CA LYS A 826 0.98 -37.54 -48.20
C LYS A 826 -0.10 -37.48 -49.30
N ASP A 827 -0.42 -38.61 -49.95
CA ASP A 827 -1.46 -38.68 -50.97
C ASP A 827 -2.87 -38.48 -50.37
N PRO A 828 -3.75 -37.70 -51.03
CA PRO A 828 -5.10 -37.43 -50.52
C PRO A 828 -5.93 -38.70 -50.29
N GLY A 829 -5.74 -39.73 -51.13
CA GLY A 829 -6.44 -41.00 -51.02
C GLY A 829 -6.00 -41.87 -49.83
N THR A 830 -4.72 -41.82 -49.47
CA THR A 830 -4.20 -42.58 -48.32
C THR A 830 -4.58 -41.92 -47.00
N ILE A 831 -4.59 -40.59 -46.95
CA ILE A 831 -5.02 -39.82 -45.77
C ILE A 831 -6.53 -40.00 -45.53
N SER A 832 -7.36 -39.96 -46.59
CA SER A 832 -8.81 -40.16 -46.45
C SER A 832 -9.15 -41.58 -45.97
N THR A 833 -8.45 -42.59 -46.49
CA THR A 833 -8.62 -43.99 -46.07
C THR A 833 -8.17 -44.19 -44.62
N ALA A 834 -7.01 -43.64 -44.23
CA ALA A 834 -6.50 -43.74 -42.87
C ALA A 834 -7.39 -43.01 -41.84
N THR A 835 -7.92 -41.83 -42.19
CA THR A 835 -8.83 -41.08 -41.32
C THR A 835 -10.20 -41.74 -41.20
N ALA A 836 -10.71 -42.36 -42.27
CA ALA A 836 -11.94 -43.16 -42.22
C ALA A 836 -11.78 -44.38 -41.30
N LEU A 837 -10.66 -45.09 -41.41
CA LEU A 837 -10.36 -46.26 -40.59
C LEU A 837 -10.21 -45.88 -39.10
N LEU A 838 -9.51 -44.78 -38.80
CA LEU A 838 -9.40 -44.27 -37.42
C LEU A 838 -10.77 -43.91 -36.84
N LYS A 839 -11.65 -43.34 -37.67
CA LYS A 839 -13.02 -43.00 -37.26
C LYS A 839 -13.86 -44.25 -36.95
N GLU A 840 -13.69 -45.33 -37.71
CA GLU A 840 -14.33 -46.62 -37.43
C GLU A 840 -13.86 -47.20 -36.09
N LEU A 841 -12.59 -46.98 -35.73
CA LEU A 841 -12.03 -47.35 -34.43
C LEU A 841 -12.42 -46.40 -33.28
N GLY A 842 -13.20 -45.36 -33.56
CA GLY A 842 -13.68 -44.37 -32.59
C GLY A 842 -12.69 -43.24 -32.29
N PHE A 843 -11.64 -43.08 -33.10
CA PHE A 843 -10.65 -42.03 -32.95
C PHE A 843 -10.79 -40.95 -34.04
N LYS A 844 -10.50 -39.70 -33.68
CA LYS A 844 -10.47 -38.59 -34.64
C LYS A 844 -9.01 -38.28 -34.96
N GLY A 845 -8.57 -38.59 -36.17
CA GLY A 845 -7.23 -38.25 -36.65
C GLY A 845 -7.15 -36.77 -37.03
N GLU A 846 -6.18 -36.07 -36.46
CA GLU A 846 -5.84 -34.68 -36.78
C GLU A 846 -4.45 -34.65 -37.43
N LEU A 847 -4.32 -33.97 -38.57
CA LEU A 847 -3.05 -33.87 -39.29
C LEU A 847 -2.15 -32.88 -38.54
N VAL A 848 -0.95 -33.32 -38.16
CA VAL A 848 0.04 -32.48 -37.48
C VAL A 848 1.01 -31.98 -38.53
N SER A 849 0.94 -30.70 -38.88
CA SER A 849 2.00 -30.03 -39.63
C SER A 849 3.09 -29.57 -38.65
N HIS A 850 4.36 -29.81 -38.98
CA HIS A 850 5.45 -29.13 -38.29
C HIS A 850 5.37 -27.63 -38.66
N LEU A 851 5.24 -26.77 -37.64
CA LEU A 851 5.51 -25.33 -37.73
C LEU A 851 6.86 -25.07 -37.07
#